data_AF-A0A2G3JZ27-F1
#
_entry.id   AF-A0A2G3JZ27-F1
#
_cell.length_a   1.000
_cell.length_b   1.000
_cell.length_c   1.000
_cell.angle_alpha   90.00
_cell.angle_beta   90.00
_cell.angle_gamma   90.00
#
_symmetry.space_group_name_H-M   'P 1'
#
loop_
_entity.id
_entity.type
_entity.pdbx_description
1 polymer ?
#
loop_
_entity_poly.entity_id
_entity_poly.type
_entity_poly.pdbx_seq_one_letter_code
_entity_poly.pdbx_strand_id
1 'polypeptide(L)'
;MVAIVAGQDTGLFHGSLAPRWGAGQSAKTVGQAGEGVFVNVAHGNLVLQRRDELLIGRGVDADVLRTYNSQAKLTDDNGDAWWLGGYRLLRNLTGTVNTAGSTIEHVSADGSVQTFAYANGRYTSTQGDGAHDSLSWDGSAWTWTDGNSRMQERYAADGAVYRLNQVKDPAGNAIAYTFSNGLLTSATLANGDKVDYVYAGRNLSQEKITRADGTALGRTHYQYDSANRLSEVRIDLSPDDNSIADGKVYTVNYTYDGASQRLAGLTQTDGSTLSFTYQEVSAGDFRIASVTDGLGQVTRFAYDTAQRITTVTDPLGYATRYTCDTQGRFTQIDGPQVDGRSQSLRYAYDADGNLRQTTDALGNSVTYTYDANGNQLSQQDSAGVRIDRRYNAQNQLIAETTYRQVDPDGAGAAQASGAQTTRYVYDDKQNLRFVLSPTGRVTEYRYDGFGQRSSQLAYSQAVYDISALGIDATPTLAQLSTWATAQTNNQVSREDYAYDGRGGLQTTTRFGSVNAQGVGIATDATITRHTYDLSGRVLTQLDVATGRQQTHGYDGLGRLLSTLDSATPATTVTRQYDDAGKRLTLTQVNGRIDTQSYDSAGQLIGVIQAGLAPISYRYDANGNKIAEVDGDGKVTRKVYDGNGRLRYTVSPLGVVTEQRYDALGRVSQTVVYASPINMADTASLLGPLTPTTFATRLTTSADDRSSWQFHDQAGRLAKKVDAEGYVTSLNYDGAGRLLSETHHATPTATALQATLTAESVIVVADTAKDRTTRYFYDADGKQTGVVDAAGFLTVHDYDGAGRLVHTVRHANATPANLRQTGELAALTPAAHAQDQHSWFVYDSQDRLVGSIDPEGYLTEVRYDAAGRKVSETRYANLAQPAPAVGGIRPTLAALRPAAHAEDRSTLYSYTARGEIDTETAADGTLTRYTYNAAGQLLRKTTAANDAAQQRSLLTDYDNLGRVTRELSAQGVLLTEQDNAEAQAERQRLGYPTALASLSPAQKTALQAAHATTYAYDTAGRRINSTDARGNTTRHYYDAAGQLRYTVNALGEVRQLDYTAFGEVCRTTV
;
A
#
# COMPACT_ATOMS: atom_id res chain seq x y z
N MET A 1 0.85 3.79 22.67
CA MET A 1 -0.61 4.04 22.57
C MET A 1 -1.32 2.77 22.09
N VAL A 2 -2.41 2.37 22.75
CA VAL A 2 -3.17 1.12 22.47
C VAL A 2 -4.23 1.31 21.39
N ALA A 3 -4.74 0.20 20.84
CA ALA A 3 -5.94 0.20 20.00
C ALA A 3 -7.22 0.23 20.86
N ILE A 4 -8.22 0.98 20.43
CA ILE A 4 -9.51 1.09 21.12
C ILE A 4 -10.56 0.32 20.35
N VAL A 5 -11.24 -0.60 21.04
CA VAL A 5 -12.34 -1.42 20.51
C VAL A 5 -13.58 -1.28 21.37
N ALA A 6 -14.74 -1.58 20.83
CA ALA A 6 -15.98 -1.74 21.60
C ALA A 6 -16.83 -2.85 21.00
N GLY A 7 -17.40 -3.69 21.84
CA GLY A 7 -18.20 -4.87 21.50
C GLY A 7 -18.23 -5.79 22.72
N GLN A 8 -18.91 -6.93 22.67
CA GLN A 8 -18.89 -7.90 23.79
C GLN A 8 -17.52 -8.58 23.94
N ASP A 9 -17.27 -9.17 25.12
CA ASP A 9 -16.06 -9.95 25.46
C ASP A 9 -14.72 -9.26 25.14
N THR A 10 -13.98 -9.77 24.16
CA THR A 10 -12.70 -9.22 23.68
C THR A 10 -12.91 -7.94 22.87
N GLY A 11 -14.04 -7.84 22.17
CA GLY A 11 -14.31 -6.79 21.19
C GLY A 11 -13.51 -6.91 19.89
N LEU A 12 -12.88 -8.05 19.62
CA LEU A 12 -12.08 -8.26 18.39
C LEU A 12 -12.85 -8.99 17.29
N PHE A 13 -13.71 -9.95 17.64
CA PHE A 13 -14.55 -10.67 16.68
C PHE A 13 -15.92 -9.97 16.43
N HIS A 14 -16.51 -9.34 17.45
CA HIS A 14 -17.83 -8.69 17.39
C HIS A 14 -17.79 -7.20 17.71
N GLY A 15 -16.61 -6.61 17.62
CA GLY A 15 -16.42 -5.22 18.02
C GLY A 15 -16.15 -4.32 16.84
N SER A 16 -16.52 -3.06 17.02
CA SER A 16 -16.05 -1.98 16.17
C SER A 16 -14.67 -1.54 16.66
N LEU A 17 -13.71 -1.44 15.74
CA LEU A 17 -12.48 -0.69 15.98
C LEU A 17 -12.79 0.80 15.87
N ALA A 18 -12.41 1.59 16.88
CA ALA A 18 -12.61 3.03 16.81
C ALA A 18 -11.78 3.61 15.66
N PRO A 19 -12.38 4.37 14.72
CA PRO A 19 -11.59 5.08 13.73
C PRO A 19 -10.66 6.06 14.44
N ARG A 20 -9.35 5.93 14.23
CA ARG A 20 -8.41 6.99 14.58
C ARG A 20 -8.63 8.16 13.65
N TRP A 21 -8.87 9.33 14.21
CA TRP A 21 -8.99 10.54 13.43
C TRP A 21 -7.64 10.82 12.76
N GLY A 22 -7.57 10.68 11.43
CA GLY A 22 -6.39 11.03 10.63
C GLY A 22 -5.26 9.99 10.53
N ALA A 23 -5.43 8.72 10.91
CA ALA A 23 -4.44 7.66 10.68
C ALA A 23 -5.10 6.31 10.34
N GLY A 24 -4.54 5.61 9.35
CA GLY A 24 -5.03 4.31 8.87
C GLY A 24 -5.19 3.26 9.98
N GLN A 25 -6.13 2.35 9.76
CA GLN A 25 -6.54 1.33 10.72
C GLN A 25 -5.51 0.21 10.81
N SER A 26 -4.82 0.09 11.94
CA SER A 26 -4.15 -1.14 12.35
C SER A 26 -3.95 -1.17 13.86
N ALA A 27 -3.97 -2.37 14.44
CA ALA A 27 -3.53 -2.59 15.81
C ALA A 27 -2.10 -2.04 15.95
N LYS A 28 -1.86 -1.11 16.89
CA LYS A 28 -0.49 -0.75 17.23
C LYS A 28 0.14 -1.95 17.92
N THR A 29 1.16 -2.51 17.28
CA THR A 29 1.99 -3.53 17.88
C THR A 29 3.07 -2.88 18.74
N VAL A 30 3.47 -3.56 19.80
CA VAL A 30 4.54 -3.10 20.69
C VAL A 30 5.78 -3.96 20.50
N GLY A 31 6.92 -3.29 20.38
CA GLY A 31 8.23 -3.91 20.17
C GLY A 31 8.34 -4.76 18.91
N GLN A 32 9.51 -5.33 18.70
CA GLN A 32 9.80 -6.14 17.52
C GLN A 32 9.16 -7.53 17.52
N ALA A 33 8.72 -8.05 18.69
CA ALA A 33 7.86 -9.23 18.71
C ALA A 33 6.48 -8.94 18.11
N GLY A 34 6.02 -7.69 18.11
CA GLY A 34 4.77 -7.32 17.48
C GLY A 34 3.52 -7.68 18.31
N GLU A 35 3.56 -7.49 19.63
CA GLU A 35 2.43 -7.73 20.54
C GLU A 35 1.29 -6.74 20.24
N GLY A 36 0.12 -7.22 19.79
CA GLY A 36 -1.06 -6.38 19.59
C GLY A 36 -1.72 -6.06 20.93
N VAL A 37 -2.03 -4.79 21.21
CA VAL A 37 -2.61 -4.35 22.49
C VAL A 37 -3.90 -3.56 22.27
N PHE A 38 -4.99 -4.07 22.84
CA PHE A 38 -6.33 -3.56 22.67
C PHE A 38 -6.98 -3.28 24.02
N VAL A 39 -7.77 -2.22 24.09
CA VAL A 39 -8.64 -1.92 25.24
C VAL A 39 -10.08 -1.84 24.74
N ASN A 40 -10.92 -2.72 25.27
CA ASN A 40 -12.35 -2.67 25.04
C ASN A 40 -12.97 -1.61 25.95
N VAL A 41 -13.41 -0.48 25.38
CA VAL A 41 -13.90 0.66 26.17
C VAL A 41 -15.31 0.46 26.73
N ALA A 42 -16.07 -0.56 26.30
CA ALA A 42 -17.38 -0.85 26.88
C ALA A 42 -17.25 -1.42 28.31
N HIS A 43 -16.22 -2.25 28.55
CA HIS A 43 -16.04 -2.96 29.82
C HIS A 43 -14.65 -2.79 30.44
N GLY A 44 -13.75 -2.03 29.82
CA GLY A 44 -12.37 -1.84 30.27
C GLY A 44 -11.49 -3.09 30.23
N ASN A 45 -11.83 -4.04 29.35
CA ASN A 45 -11.05 -5.25 29.17
C ASN A 45 -9.75 -4.95 28.40
N LEU A 46 -8.60 -5.26 28.99
CA LEU A 46 -7.31 -5.29 28.31
C LEU A 46 -7.15 -6.64 27.59
N VAL A 47 -6.90 -6.59 26.29
CA VAL A 47 -6.65 -7.75 25.44
C VAL A 47 -5.28 -7.59 24.79
N LEU A 48 -4.43 -8.62 24.92
CA LEU A 48 -3.18 -8.72 24.16
C LEU A 48 -3.30 -9.88 23.18
N GLN A 49 -2.76 -9.72 21.98
CA GLN A 49 -2.81 -10.77 20.97
C GLN A 49 -1.48 -10.88 20.24
N ARG A 50 -1.03 -12.12 20.05
CA ARG A 50 0.19 -12.45 19.33
C ARG A 50 -0.01 -13.73 18.53
N ARG A 51 0.49 -13.76 17.29
CA ARG A 51 0.64 -15.00 16.53
C ARG A 51 2.05 -15.54 16.73
N ASP A 52 2.18 -16.59 17.51
CA ASP A 52 3.45 -17.15 17.96
C ASP A 52 4.10 -18.06 16.91
N GLU A 53 3.29 -18.82 16.16
CA GLU A 53 3.77 -19.67 15.06
C GLU A 53 2.81 -19.62 13.85
N LEU A 54 3.36 -19.85 12.65
CA LEU A 54 2.60 -19.98 11.41
C LEU A 54 3.22 -21.06 10.53
N LEU A 55 2.41 -22.05 10.19
CA LEU A 55 2.70 -23.10 9.23
C LEU A 55 1.71 -23.00 8.06
N ILE A 56 2.23 -22.66 6.89
CA ILE A 56 1.43 -22.52 5.67
C ILE A 56 0.93 -23.88 5.20
N GLY A 57 -0.37 -23.95 4.89
CA GLY A 57 -1.03 -25.11 4.32
C GLY A 57 -1.77 -24.80 3.02
N ARG A 58 -2.19 -25.85 2.30
CA ARG A 58 -3.01 -25.66 1.10
C ARG A 58 -4.37 -25.14 1.52
N GLY A 59 -4.69 -23.89 1.19
CA GLY A 59 -5.99 -23.28 1.44
C GLY A 59 -6.18 -22.79 2.90
N VAL A 60 -5.91 -23.66 3.87
CA VAL A 60 -6.00 -23.35 5.31
C VAL A 60 -4.62 -23.46 5.96
N ASP A 61 -4.24 -22.43 6.72
CA ASP A 61 -2.97 -22.37 7.46
C ASP A 61 -3.16 -22.83 8.92
N ALA A 62 -2.12 -23.46 9.48
CA ALA A 62 -2.06 -23.78 10.90
C ALA A 62 -1.27 -22.67 11.62
N ASP A 63 -1.97 -21.85 12.41
CA ASP A 63 -1.36 -20.80 13.21
C ASP A 63 -1.57 -21.02 14.71
N VAL A 64 -0.70 -20.40 15.51
CA VAL A 64 -0.87 -20.35 16.96
C VAL A 64 -1.13 -18.92 17.37
N LEU A 65 -2.41 -18.60 17.55
CA LEU A 65 -2.86 -17.31 18.04
C LEU A 65 -2.99 -17.37 19.56
N ARG A 66 -2.22 -16.58 20.28
CA ARG A 66 -2.30 -16.43 21.73
C ARG A 66 -2.99 -15.11 22.07
N THR A 67 -4.07 -15.19 22.84
CA THR A 67 -4.89 -14.03 23.23
C THR A 67 -5.05 -13.96 24.74
N TYR A 68 -4.58 -12.88 25.35
CA TYR A 68 -4.79 -12.58 26.76
C TYR A 68 -6.10 -11.84 26.97
N ASN A 69 -6.80 -12.13 28.07
CA ASN A 69 -8.02 -11.42 28.46
C ASN A 69 -8.01 -11.07 29.96
N SER A 70 -7.91 -9.79 30.29
CA SER A 70 -7.82 -9.33 31.69
C SER A 70 -9.04 -9.61 32.56
N GLN A 71 -10.20 -9.89 31.95
CA GLN A 71 -11.40 -10.28 32.68
C GLN A 71 -11.45 -11.79 33.01
N ALA A 72 -10.49 -12.58 32.52
CA ALA A 72 -10.33 -14.01 32.80
C ALA A 72 -11.63 -14.83 32.66
N LYS A 73 -12.50 -14.44 31.71
CA LYS A 73 -13.81 -15.08 31.51
C LYS A 73 -13.73 -16.48 30.89
N LEU A 74 -12.57 -16.84 30.34
CA LEU A 74 -12.31 -18.12 29.69
C LEU A 74 -11.00 -18.72 30.19
N THR A 75 -10.97 -20.05 30.25
CA THR A 75 -9.81 -20.85 30.62
C THR A 75 -9.68 -21.99 29.62
N ASP A 76 -8.46 -22.27 29.16
CA ASP A 76 -8.13 -23.36 28.23
C ASP A 76 -7.29 -24.47 28.89
N ASP A 77 -5.98 -24.30 28.98
CA ASP A 77 -5.01 -25.33 29.35
C ASP A 77 -4.72 -25.34 30.85
N ASN A 78 -4.18 -24.26 31.40
CA ASN A 78 -3.80 -24.10 32.80
C ASN A 78 -4.64 -23.03 33.53
N GLY A 79 -5.50 -22.33 32.80
CA GLY A 79 -6.42 -21.33 33.32
C GLY A 79 -5.73 -20.05 33.77
N ASP A 80 -4.70 -19.58 33.06
CA ASP A 80 -3.91 -18.38 33.37
C ASP A 80 -4.40 -17.08 32.69
N ALA A 81 -5.60 -17.10 32.12
CA ALA A 81 -6.25 -16.04 31.35
C ALA A 81 -5.64 -15.76 29.96
N TRP A 82 -4.74 -16.63 29.49
CA TRP A 82 -4.40 -16.72 28.08
C TRP A 82 -5.30 -17.74 27.37
N TRP A 83 -5.53 -17.54 26.08
CA TRP A 83 -6.32 -18.39 25.22
C TRP A 83 -5.53 -18.70 23.95
N LEU A 84 -5.36 -19.98 23.65
CA LEU A 84 -4.77 -20.43 22.40
C LEU A 84 -5.87 -20.70 21.36
N GLY A 85 -5.73 -20.11 20.18
CA GLY A 85 -6.76 -20.10 19.15
C GLY A 85 -7.11 -21.46 18.56
N GLY A 86 -6.35 -22.52 18.84
CA GLY A 86 -6.73 -23.89 18.53
C GLY A 86 -7.73 -24.52 19.51
N TYR A 87 -8.00 -23.89 20.66
CA TYR A 87 -8.95 -24.37 21.69
C TYR A 87 -10.42 -24.00 21.42
N ARG A 88 -10.74 -23.49 20.23
CA ARG A 88 -12.12 -23.22 19.80
C ARG A 88 -13.04 -24.38 20.17
N LEU A 89 -14.22 -24.05 20.70
CA LEU A 89 -15.15 -25.07 21.20
C LEU A 89 -16.60 -24.58 21.14
N LEU A 90 -17.53 -25.54 21.25
CA LEU A 90 -18.93 -25.28 21.54
C LEU A 90 -19.26 -25.71 22.96
N ARG A 91 -20.12 -24.94 23.64
CA ARG A 91 -20.55 -25.23 25.01
C ARG A 91 -21.95 -24.70 25.31
N ASN A 92 -22.42 -24.96 26.54
CA ASN A 92 -23.64 -24.36 27.10
C ASN A 92 -24.88 -24.57 26.22
N LEU A 93 -25.03 -25.76 25.63
CA LEU A 93 -26.27 -26.12 24.93
C LEU A 93 -27.44 -26.08 25.91
N THR A 94 -28.44 -25.25 25.63
CA THR A 94 -29.71 -25.18 26.37
C THR A 94 -30.86 -25.75 25.55
N GLY A 95 -31.80 -26.40 26.22
CA GLY A 95 -32.93 -27.05 25.56
C GLY A 95 -32.53 -28.35 24.84
N THR A 96 -33.34 -28.76 23.86
CA THR A 96 -33.10 -29.95 23.06
C THR A 96 -32.48 -29.56 21.72
N VAL A 97 -31.47 -30.31 21.27
CA VAL A 97 -30.85 -30.07 19.95
C VAL A 97 -31.91 -30.01 18.85
N ASN A 98 -31.80 -29.03 17.97
CA ASN A 98 -32.69 -28.81 16.83
C ASN A 98 -34.16 -28.56 17.21
N THR A 99 -34.44 -28.06 18.41
CA THR A 99 -35.78 -27.58 18.79
C THR A 99 -35.81 -26.06 18.94
N ALA A 100 -36.93 -25.46 18.58
CA ALA A 100 -37.13 -24.01 18.67
C ALA A 100 -36.86 -23.51 20.10
N GLY A 101 -36.05 -22.45 20.22
CA GLY A 101 -35.66 -21.86 21.49
C GLY A 101 -34.45 -22.50 22.17
N SER A 102 -33.86 -23.56 21.59
CA SER A 102 -32.54 -24.04 22.03
C SER A 102 -31.42 -23.09 21.59
N THR A 103 -30.37 -22.97 22.42
CA THR A 103 -29.20 -22.14 22.12
C THR A 103 -27.91 -22.88 22.40
N ILE A 104 -26.81 -22.51 21.73
CA ILE A 104 -25.46 -23.03 21.97
C ILE A 104 -24.44 -21.90 21.81
N GLU A 105 -23.37 -21.94 22.59
CA GLU A 105 -22.27 -20.97 22.50
C GLU A 105 -21.11 -21.52 21.67
N HIS A 106 -20.52 -20.70 20.81
CA HIS A 106 -19.26 -20.94 20.11
C HIS A 106 -18.17 -20.00 20.65
N VAL A 107 -17.00 -20.56 20.95
CA VAL A 107 -15.83 -19.81 21.39
C VAL A 107 -14.83 -19.75 20.24
N SER A 108 -14.56 -18.55 19.75
CA SER A 108 -13.75 -18.31 18.55
C SER A 108 -12.24 -18.32 18.85
N ALA A 109 -11.42 -18.11 17.81
CA ALA A 109 -9.96 -18.21 17.89
C ALA A 109 -9.31 -17.19 18.86
N ASP A 110 -9.91 -16.03 19.02
CA ASP A 110 -9.48 -14.98 19.95
C ASP A 110 -10.10 -15.13 21.35
N GLY A 111 -10.95 -16.14 21.55
CA GLY A 111 -11.71 -16.32 22.78
C GLY A 111 -12.96 -15.44 22.88
N SER A 112 -13.46 -14.83 21.80
CA SER A 112 -14.81 -14.24 21.82
C SER A 112 -15.88 -15.32 21.89
N VAL A 113 -17.01 -15.03 22.55
CA VAL A 113 -18.14 -15.97 22.64
C VAL A 113 -19.30 -15.49 21.77
N GLN A 114 -19.75 -16.37 20.89
CA GLN A 114 -20.95 -16.23 20.08
C GLN A 114 -22.09 -17.05 20.62
N THR A 115 -23.28 -16.49 20.70
CA THR A 115 -24.50 -17.28 20.95
C THR A 115 -25.24 -17.56 19.65
N PHE A 116 -25.56 -18.83 19.44
CA PHE A 116 -26.37 -19.30 18.33
C PHE A 116 -27.73 -19.78 18.83
N ALA A 117 -28.80 -19.31 18.20
CA ALA A 117 -30.17 -19.72 18.53
C ALA A 117 -30.78 -20.56 17.40
N TYR A 118 -31.53 -21.61 17.76
CA TYR A 118 -32.23 -22.44 16.77
C TYR A 118 -33.55 -21.80 16.33
N ALA A 119 -33.61 -21.43 15.06
CA ALA A 119 -34.78 -20.93 14.39
C ALA A 119 -34.79 -21.37 12.92
N ASN A 120 -35.97 -21.54 12.32
CA ASN A 120 -36.11 -21.86 10.89
C ASN A 120 -35.28 -23.07 10.41
N GLY A 121 -35.11 -24.08 11.26
CA GLY A 121 -34.44 -25.33 10.91
C GLY A 121 -32.91 -25.34 11.04
N ARG A 122 -32.29 -24.26 11.55
CA ARG A 122 -30.83 -24.20 11.80
C ARG A 122 -30.49 -23.32 13.00
N TYR A 123 -29.27 -23.44 13.52
CA TYR A 123 -28.71 -22.49 14.48
C TYR A 123 -28.07 -21.33 13.72
N THR A 124 -28.38 -20.10 14.09
CA THR A 124 -27.79 -18.88 13.52
C THR A 124 -27.37 -17.89 14.59
N SER A 125 -26.31 -17.14 14.33
CA SER A 125 -25.95 -15.96 15.11
C SER A 125 -26.02 -14.72 14.22
N THR A 126 -26.63 -13.66 14.74
CA THR A 126 -26.58 -12.32 14.12
C THR A 126 -25.38 -11.52 14.61
N GLN A 127 -24.58 -12.09 15.53
CA GLN A 127 -23.40 -11.44 16.08
C GLN A 127 -22.25 -11.55 15.08
N GLY A 128 -21.58 -10.44 14.77
CA GLY A 128 -20.45 -10.39 13.83
C GLY A 128 -20.71 -9.41 12.70
N ASP A 129 -19.69 -9.15 11.88
CA ASP A 129 -19.82 -8.29 10.71
C ASP A 129 -20.20 -9.09 9.47
N GLY A 130 -21.16 -8.57 8.70
CA GLY A 130 -21.56 -9.14 7.42
C GLY A 130 -22.50 -10.34 7.56
N ALA A 131 -22.30 -11.33 6.68
CA ALA A 131 -23.19 -12.47 6.55
C ALA A 131 -23.21 -13.31 7.85
N HIS A 132 -24.41 -13.69 8.30
CA HIS A 132 -24.64 -14.43 9.53
C HIS A 132 -24.06 -15.85 9.49
N ASP A 133 -23.36 -16.20 10.56
CA ASP A 133 -22.82 -17.53 10.77
C ASP A 133 -23.91 -18.55 11.08
N SER A 134 -23.62 -19.82 10.84
CA SER A 134 -24.56 -20.91 11.13
C SER A 134 -23.92 -22.13 11.75
N LEU A 135 -24.71 -22.87 12.54
CA LEU A 135 -24.37 -24.14 13.13
C LEU A 135 -25.38 -25.22 12.72
N SER A 136 -24.90 -26.42 12.47
CA SER A 136 -25.72 -27.59 12.16
C SER A 136 -25.24 -28.83 12.90
N TRP A 137 -26.18 -29.68 13.29
CA TRP A 137 -25.92 -30.95 13.97
C TRP A 137 -26.31 -32.11 13.07
N ASP A 138 -25.38 -33.05 12.85
CA ASP A 138 -25.60 -34.22 11.98
C ASP A 138 -25.99 -35.51 12.73
N GLY A 139 -26.21 -35.43 14.04
CA GLY A 139 -26.46 -36.60 14.90
C GLY A 139 -25.24 -37.00 15.73
N SER A 140 -24.04 -36.58 15.36
CA SER A 140 -22.78 -36.96 16.02
C SER A 140 -21.82 -35.80 16.29
N ALA A 141 -21.80 -34.81 15.41
CA ALA A 141 -20.90 -33.67 15.48
C ALA A 141 -21.61 -32.38 15.04
N TRP A 142 -21.10 -31.26 15.53
CA TRP A 142 -21.52 -29.94 15.07
C TRP A 142 -20.62 -29.46 13.94
N THR A 143 -21.21 -28.71 13.01
CA THR A 143 -20.46 -28.00 11.97
C THR A 143 -20.86 -26.53 12.02
N TRP A 144 -19.91 -25.67 12.41
CA TRP A 144 -20.01 -24.22 12.26
C TRP A 144 -19.62 -23.86 10.82
N THR A 145 -20.28 -22.87 10.25
CA THR A 145 -20.00 -22.36 8.92
C THR A 145 -20.03 -20.84 8.95
N ASP A 146 -18.90 -20.24 8.63
CA ASP A 146 -18.73 -18.81 8.45
C ASP A 146 -19.73 -18.30 7.39
N GLY A 147 -20.44 -17.23 7.70
CA GLY A 147 -21.48 -16.69 6.84
C GLY A 147 -20.94 -16.20 5.51
N ASN A 148 -19.70 -15.68 5.49
CA ASN A 148 -19.08 -14.96 4.37
C ASN A 148 -18.09 -15.82 3.57
N SER A 149 -17.01 -16.26 4.21
CA SER A 149 -15.95 -17.11 3.62
C SER A 149 -16.39 -18.55 3.38
N ARG A 150 -17.46 -18.98 4.05
CA ARG A 150 -17.98 -20.37 4.01
C ARG A 150 -16.99 -21.41 4.55
N MET A 151 -15.95 -20.97 5.25
CA MET A 151 -15.08 -21.84 6.03
C MET A 151 -15.90 -22.63 7.05
N GLN A 152 -15.53 -23.89 7.25
CA GLN A 152 -16.22 -24.80 8.14
C GLN A 152 -15.33 -25.23 9.29
N GLU A 153 -15.90 -25.27 10.48
CA GLU A 153 -15.27 -25.86 11.66
C GLU A 153 -16.15 -27.01 12.14
N ARG A 154 -15.53 -28.15 12.44
CA ARG A 154 -16.23 -29.34 12.92
C ARG A 154 -15.85 -29.61 14.38
N TYR A 155 -16.85 -30.00 15.15
CA TYR A 155 -16.73 -30.16 16.61
C TYR A 155 -17.27 -31.51 17.06
N ALA A 156 -16.47 -32.24 17.84
CA ALA A 156 -16.82 -33.54 18.40
C ALA A 156 -17.01 -33.46 19.91
N ALA A 157 -17.89 -34.31 20.46
CA ALA A 157 -18.18 -34.33 21.89
C ALA A 157 -16.93 -34.71 22.72
N ASP A 158 -16.67 -33.93 23.77
CA ASP A 158 -15.65 -34.20 24.79
C ASP A 158 -16.20 -33.78 26.16
N GLY A 159 -16.74 -34.75 26.90
CA GLY A 159 -17.42 -34.49 28.17
C GLY A 159 -18.63 -33.57 28.01
N ALA A 160 -18.58 -32.39 28.65
CA ALA A 160 -19.66 -31.40 28.64
C ALA A 160 -19.53 -30.33 27.54
N VAL A 161 -18.48 -30.39 26.72
CA VAL A 161 -18.22 -29.46 25.62
C VAL A 161 -18.08 -30.22 24.30
N TYR A 162 -18.01 -29.49 23.20
CA TYR A 162 -17.62 -30.04 21.90
C TYR A 162 -16.35 -29.34 21.43
N ARG A 163 -15.26 -30.07 21.21
CA ARG A 163 -13.97 -29.51 20.82
C ARG A 163 -13.78 -29.52 19.31
N LEU A 164 -13.08 -28.50 18.81
CA LEU A 164 -12.66 -28.41 17.43
C LEU A 164 -11.89 -29.68 17.06
N ASN A 165 -12.27 -30.34 15.97
CA ASN A 165 -11.52 -31.48 15.43
C ASN A 165 -11.03 -31.23 14.00
N GLN A 166 -11.65 -30.28 13.28
CA GLN A 166 -11.27 -29.96 11.92
C GLN A 166 -11.67 -28.54 11.54
N VAL A 167 -10.79 -27.84 10.82
CA VAL A 167 -11.12 -26.63 10.04
C VAL A 167 -10.99 -27.00 8.56
N LYS A 168 -11.91 -26.55 7.71
CA LYS A 168 -11.93 -26.88 6.29
C LYS A 168 -12.45 -25.72 5.44
N ASP A 169 -11.79 -25.44 4.33
CA ASP A 169 -12.24 -24.44 3.35
C ASP A 169 -13.33 -24.99 2.40
N PRO A 170 -13.97 -24.15 1.56
CA PRO A 170 -14.96 -24.61 0.58
C PRO A 170 -14.42 -25.58 -0.48
N ALA A 171 -13.12 -25.53 -0.78
CA ALA A 171 -12.46 -26.43 -1.71
C ALA A 171 -12.19 -27.83 -1.11
N GLY A 172 -12.36 -27.98 0.20
CA GLY A 172 -12.20 -29.23 0.94
C GLY A 172 -10.82 -29.43 1.57
N ASN A 173 -9.94 -28.43 1.51
CA ASN A 173 -8.65 -28.49 2.21
C ASN A 173 -8.88 -28.33 3.71
N ALA A 174 -8.23 -29.18 4.51
CA ALA A 174 -8.53 -29.29 5.93
C ALA A 174 -7.29 -29.37 6.81
N ILE A 175 -7.45 -28.90 8.05
CA ILE A 175 -6.55 -29.06 9.18
C ILE A 175 -7.26 -29.86 10.25
N ALA A 176 -6.62 -30.91 10.76
CA ALA A 176 -7.14 -31.72 11.85
C ALA A 176 -6.54 -31.27 13.20
N TYR A 177 -7.39 -31.13 14.21
CA TYR A 177 -7.01 -30.74 15.57
C TYR A 177 -7.15 -31.95 16.50
N THR A 178 -6.12 -32.23 17.30
CA THR A 178 -6.09 -33.39 18.21
C THR A 178 -5.94 -32.94 19.64
N PHE A 179 -6.76 -33.52 20.52
CA PHE A 179 -6.73 -33.26 21.95
C PHE A 179 -6.44 -34.54 22.73
N SER A 180 -5.73 -34.43 23.84
CA SER A 180 -5.48 -35.50 24.80
C SER A 180 -5.62 -34.97 26.22
N ASN A 181 -6.45 -35.62 27.04
CA ASN A 181 -6.78 -35.17 28.41
C ASN A 181 -7.21 -33.69 28.49
N GLY A 182 -7.94 -33.23 27.46
CA GLY A 182 -8.41 -31.86 27.31
C GLY A 182 -7.36 -30.83 26.86
N LEU A 183 -6.12 -31.25 26.59
CA LEU A 183 -5.06 -30.38 26.04
C LEU A 183 -4.95 -30.55 24.53
N LEU A 184 -4.85 -29.44 23.79
CA LEU A 184 -4.56 -29.44 22.35
C LEU A 184 -3.13 -29.90 22.14
N THR A 185 -2.92 -31.03 21.46
CA THR A 185 -1.58 -31.61 21.26
C THR A 185 -1.03 -31.37 19.85
N SER A 186 -1.89 -31.23 18.85
CA SER A 186 -1.44 -30.95 17.48
C SER A 186 -2.52 -30.33 16.59
N ALA A 187 -2.09 -29.48 15.66
CA ALA A 187 -2.84 -29.06 14.48
C ALA A 187 -2.12 -29.57 13.22
N THR A 188 -2.74 -30.47 12.47
CA THR A 188 -2.11 -31.25 11.40
C THR A 188 -2.72 -30.91 10.05
N LEU A 189 -1.88 -30.44 9.13
CA LEU A 189 -2.25 -30.21 7.73
C LEU A 189 -2.47 -31.53 6.99
N ALA A 190 -3.22 -31.48 5.88
CA ALA A 190 -3.50 -32.66 5.06
C ALA A 190 -2.25 -33.35 4.49
N ASN A 191 -1.12 -32.64 4.36
CA ASN A 191 0.15 -33.20 3.91
C ASN A 191 0.95 -33.93 5.01
N GLY A 192 0.46 -33.90 6.27
CA GLY A 192 1.12 -34.50 7.44
C GLY A 192 2.06 -33.56 8.20
N ASP A 193 2.38 -32.37 7.68
CA ASP A 193 3.05 -31.33 8.46
C ASP A 193 2.12 -30.84 9.57
N LYS A 194 2.67 -30.53 10.74
CA LYS A 194 1.87 -30.14 11.90
C LYS A 194 2.58 -29.15 12.80
N VAL A 195 1.78 -28.41 13.57
CA VAL A 195 2.23 -27.73 14.77
C VAL A 195 1.93 -28.63 15.97
N ASP A 196 2.97 -28.99 16.71
CA ASP A 196 2.91 -29.76 17.95
C ASP A 196 2.98 -28.82 19.17
N TYR A 197 2.14 -29.09 20.15
CA TYR A 197 2.04 -28.36 21.42
C TYR A 197 2.60 -29.23 22.54
N VAL A 198 3.74 -28.85 23.11
CA VAL A 198 4.47 -29.65 24.09
C VAL A 198 4.25 -29.09 25.49
N TYR A 199 3.69 -29.89 26.40
CA TYR A 199 3.34 -29.44 27.76
C TYR A 199 4.25 -30.03 28.84
N ALA A 200 4.50 -29.25 29.88
CA ALA A 200 4.98 -29.72 31.17
C ALA A 200 3.81 -29.69 32.16
N GLY A 201 3.21 -30.85 32.43
CA GLY A 201 1.92 -30.90 33.13
C GLY A 201 0.81 -30.32 32.25
N ARG A 202 0.23 -29.18 32.67
CA ARG A 202 -0.78 -28.44 31.89
C ARG A 202 -0.26 -27.13 31.29
N ASN A 203 1.00 -26.77 31.56
CA ASN A 203 1.62 -25.56 31.05
C ASN A 203 2.26 -25.84 29.69
N LEU A 204 1.85 -25.13 28.64
CA LEU A 204 2.48 -25.21 27.32
C LEU A 204 3.94 -24.79 27.45
N SER A 205 4.90 -25.67 27.22
CA SER A 205 6.34 -25.37 27.38
C SER A 205 7.00 -24.96 26.06
N GLN A 206 6.50 -25.46 24.93
CA GLN A 206 7.09 -25.25 23.62
C GLN A 206 6.10 -25.54 22.50
N GLU A 207 6.21 -24.77 21.42
CA GLU A 207 5.61 -25.07 20.12
C GLU A 207 6.67 -25.57 19.14
N LYS A 208 6.31 -26.56 18.33
CA LYS A 208 7.20 -27.12 17.31
C LYS A 208 6.46 -27.29 16.00
N ILE A 209 7.09 -26.90 14.90
CA ILE A 209 6.66 -27.38 13.58
C ILE A 209 7.34 -28.73 13.34
N THR A 210 6.55 -29.78 13.17
CA THR A 210 7.02 -31.11 12.78
C THR A 210 6.57 -31.41 11.37
N ARG A 211 7.51 -31.65 10.48
CA ARG A 211 7.24 -32.05 9.09
C ARG A 211 6.79 -33.50 9.02
N ALA A 212 6.13 -33.86 7.92
CA ALA A 212 5.68 -35.22 7.67
C ALA A 212 6.82 -36.27 7.66
N ASP A 213 8.07 -35.85 7.41
CA ASP A 213 9.26 -36.70 7.47
C ASP A 213 9.83 -36.90 8.89
N GLY A 214 9.23 -36.26 9.90
CA GLY A 214 9.64 -36.32 11.31
C GLY A 214 10.63 -35.23 11.73
N THR A 215 11.10 -34.39 10.81
CA THR A 215 11.97 -33.24 11.14
C THR A 215 11.19 -32.21 11.94
N ALA A 216 11.72 -31.76 13.08
CA ALA A 216 11.07 -30.79 13.95
C ALA A 216 11.90 -29.51 14.10
N LEU A 217 11.22 -28.36 14.12
CA LEU A 217 11.78 -27.03 14.37
C LEU A 217 10.98 -26.41 15.53
N GLY A 218 11.61 -26.26 16.68
CA GLY A 218 11.07 -25.54 17.82
C GLY A 218 11.54 -24.09 17.78
N ARG A 219 10.62 -23.14 17.85
CA ARG A 219 10.93 -21.70 17.76
C ARG A 219 10.50 -20.93 18.99
N THR A 220 9.35 -21.29 19.54
CA THR A 220 8.73 -20.55 20.64
C THR A 220 8.70 -21.40 21.90
N HIS A 221 9.23 -20.83 22.97
CA HIS A 221 9.34 -21.45 24.29
C HIS A 221 8.64 -20.59 25.33
N TYR A 222 8.04 -21.25 26.31
CA TYR A 222 7.17 -20.63 27.31
C TYR A 222 7.63 -20.98 28.72
N GLN A 223 7.59 -20.02 29.64
CA GLN A 223 7.81 -20.26 31.07
C GLN A 223 6.74 -19.60 31.92
N TYR A 224 6.47 -20.22 33.07
CA TYR A 224 5.42 -19.81 34.00
C TYR A 224 6.00 -19.54 35.38
N ASP A 225 5.34 -18.64 36.11
CA ASP A 225 5.68 -18.39 37.50
C ASP A 225 5.14 -19.50 38.43
N SER A 226 5.43 -19.38 39.73
CA SER A 226 4.99 -20.35 40.75
C SER A 226 3.46 -20.39 40.96
N ALA A 227 2.72 -19.44 40.40
CA ALA A 227 1.26 -19.39 40.42
C ALA A 227 0.65 -19.93 39.10
N ASN A 228 1.46 -20.56 38.23
CA ASN A 228 1.09 -21.06 36.91
C ASN A 228 0.64 -19.98 35.93
N ARG A 229 1.17 -18.76 36.01
CA ARG A 229 0.88 -17.70 35.03
C ARG A 229 2.01 -17.55 34.04
N LEU A 230 1.70 -17.39 32.74
CA LEU A 230 2.71 -17.19 31.70
C LEU A 230 3.58 -15.97 32.01
N SER A 231 4.87 -16.19 32.25
CA SER A 231 5.83 -15.18 32.71
C SER A 231 6.85 -14.80 31.65
N GLU A 232 7.13 -15.67 30.70
CA GLU A 232 8.15 -15.46 29.68
C GLU A 232 7.83 -16.23 28.39
N VAL A 233 8.03 -15.57 27.25
CA VAL A 233 8.05 -16.19 25.92
C VAL A 233 9.41 -15.90 25.28
N ARG A 234 10.11 -16.95 24.85
CA ARG A 234 11.37 -16.85 24.10
C ARG A 234 11.18 -17.34 22.67
N ILE A 235 11.54 -16.50 21.72
CA ILE A 235 11.64 -16.84 20.31
C ILE A 235 13.11 -17.06 19.97
N ASP A 236 13.43 -18.25 19.46
CA ASP A 236 14.75 -18.57 18.90
C ASP A 236 14.99 -17.77 17.62
N LEU A 237 16.03 -16.95 17.57
CA LEU A 237 16.39 -16.14 16.40
C LEU A 237 17.23 -16.93 15.37
N SER A 238 17.75 -18.10 15.73
CA SER A 238 18.50 -19.02 14.86
C SER A 238 17.89 -20.43 14.82
N PRO A 239 16.60 -20.56 14.45
CA PRO A 239 15.82 -21.78 14.64
C PRO A 239 16.29 -23.02 13.87
N ASP A 240 17.28 -22.89 12.99
CA ASP A 240 17.84 -24.01 12.22
C ASP A 240 18.62 -25.01 13.08
N ASP A 241 19.10 -24.59 14.27
CA ASP A 241 19.77 -25.48 15.21
C ASP A 241 18.82 -26.10 16.26
N ASN A 242 17.56 -25.65 16.28
CA ASN A 242 16.51 -26.09 17.20
C ASN A 242 16.91 -25.96 18.68
N SER A 243 17.66 -24.90 19.03
CA SER A 243 18.28 -24.75 20.35
C SER A 243 18.45 -23.29 20.78
N ILE A 244 17.74 -22.90 21.83
CA ILE A 244 17.93 -21.61 22.53
C ILE A 244 19.22 -21.51 23.38
N ALA A 245 20.05 -22.56 23.42
CA ALA A 245 21.25 -22.59 24.27
C ALA A 245 22.36 -21.64 23.81
N ASP A 246 22.33 -21.19 22.55
CA ASP A 246 23.31 -20.25 22.00
C ASP A 246 23.06 -18.79 22.44
N GLY A 247 21.93 -18.53 23.11
CA GLY A 247 21.54 -17.23 23.63
C GLY A 247 20.98 -16.26 22.58
N LYS A 248 20.82 -16.66 21.31
CA LYS A 248 20.19 -15.85 20.27
C LYS A 248 18.67 -15.94 20.38
N VAL A 249 18.13 -15.33 21.42
CA VAL A 249 16.70 -15.33 21.69
C VAL A 249 16.14 -13.91 21.76
N TYR A 250 14.94 -13.74 21.23
CA TYR A 250 14.09 -12.61 21.56
C TYR A 250 13.15 -12.99 22.69
N THR A 251 13.11 -12.21 23.76
CA THR A 251 12.37 -12.53 24.97
C THR A 251 11.28 -11.49 25.21
N VAL A 252 10.08 -11.95 25.53
CA VAL A 252 8.98 -11.15 26.05
C VAL A 252 8.69 -11.63 27.46
N ASN A 253 8.87 -10.76 28.45
CA ASN A 253 8.54 -11.04 29.84
C ASN A 253 7.21 -10.40 30.20
N TYR A 254 6.43 -11.10 31.02
CA TYR A 254 5.14 -10.66 31.54
C TYR A 254 5.17 -10.61 33.07
N THR A 255 4.51 -9.60 33.63
CA THR A 255 4.33 -9.43 35.07
C THR A 255 2.86 -9.25 35.39
N TYR A 256 2.46 -9.55 36.62
CA TYR A 256 1.06 -9.59 37.05
C TYR A 256 0.79 -8.74 38.29
N ASP A 257 -0.44 -8.27 38.40
CA ASP A 257 -0.96 -7.47 39.51
C ASP A 257 -1.21 -8.36 40.74
N GLY A 258 -0.21 -8.40 41.63
CA GLY A 258 -0.24 -9.19 42.86
C GLY A 258 -0.44 -10.69 42.59
N ALA A 259 -1.42 -11.29 43.27
CA ALA A 259 -1.79 -12.69 43.09
C ALA A 259 -2.86 -12.93 42.01
N SER A 260 -3.29 -11.89 41.29
CA SER A 260 -4.33 -12.01 40.25
C SER A 260 -3.75 -12.50 38.91
N GLN A 261 -4.62 -12.76 37.93
CA GLN A 261 -4.23 -13.04 36.54
C GLN A 261 -4.19 -11.77 35.67
N ARG A 262 -4.36 -10.60 36.27
CA ARG A 262 -4.30 -9.31 35.55
C ARG A 262 -2.84 -8.95 35.26
N LEU A 263 -2.48 -8.70 34.01
CA LEU A 263 -1.13 -8.30 33.63
C LEU A 263 -0.81 -6.92 34.19
N ALA A 264 0.28 -6.78 34.94
CA ALA A 264 0.83 -5.50 35.38
C ALA A 264 1.76 -4.87 34.35
N GLY A 265 2.33 -5.65 33.43
CA GLY A 265 3.18 -5.13 32.37
C GLY A 265 3.89 -6.20 31.56
N LEU A 266 4.55 -5.74 30.49
CA LEU A 266 5.44 -6.54 29.65
C LEU A 266 6.72 -5.79 29.31
N THR A 267 7.80 -6.54 29.08
CA THR A 267 9.09 -6.00 28.64
C THR A 267 9.71 -6.91 27.58
N GLN A 268 10.35 -6.33 26.56
CA GLN A 268 10.95 -7.07 25.46
C GLN A 268 12.47 -6.86 25.35
N THR A 269 13.17 -7.75 24.62
CA THR A 269 14.63 -7.66 24.39
C THR A 269 15.05 -6.33 23.74
N ASP A 270 14.19 -5.75 22.90
CA ASP A 270 14.43 -4.44 22.28
C ASP A 270 14.26 -3.25 23.24
N GLY A 271 13.99 -3.52 24.52
CA GLY A 271 13.74 -2.52 25.56
C GLY A 271 12.39 -1.85 25.44
N SER A 272 11.49 -2.32 24.59
CA SER A 272 10.08 -1.91 24.57
C SER A 272 9.37 -2.43 25.80
N THR A 273 8.61 -1.55 26.47
CA THR A 273 7.86 -1.92 27.68
C THR A 273 6.47 -1.31 27.69
N LEU A 274 5.54 -2.02 28.33
CA LEU A 274 4.25 -1.47 28.74
C LEU A 274 3.99 -1.82 30.19
N SER A 275 3.36 -0.91 30.95
CA SER A 275 2.79 -1.21 32.25
C SER A 275 1.32 -0.83 32.30
N PHE A 276 0.57 -1.60 33.07
CA PHE A 276 -0.87 -1.57 33.18
C PHE A 276 -1.28 -1.40 34.64
N THR A 277 -2.28 -0.56 34.90
CA THR A 277 -2.89 -0.43 36.22
C THR A 277 -4.38 -0.61 36.11
N TYR A 278 -5.04 -1.15 37.14
CA TYR A 278 -6.47 -1.40 37.15
C TYR A 278 -7.19 -0.58 38.22
N GLN A 279 -8.47 -0.34 38.00
CA GLN A 279 -9.39 0.19 39.00
C GLN A 279 -10.58 -0.75 39.14
N GLU A 280 -11.03 -0.96 40.38
CA GLU A 280 -12.28 -1.65 40.67
C GLU A 280 -13.42 -0.64 40.58
N VAL A 281 -14.33 -0.80 39.60
CA VAL A 281 -15.46 0.13 39.40
C VAL A 281 -16.72 -0.30 40.12
N SER A 282 -16.80 -1.58 40.48
CA SER A 282 -17.78 -2.19 41.38
C SER A 282 -17.20 -3.51 41.90
N ALA A 283 -17.77 -4.09 42.95
CA ALA A 283 -17.21 -5.28 43.59
C ALA A 283 -16.92 -6.40 42.58
N GLY A 284 -15.64 -6.71 42.38
CA GLY A 284 -15.14 -7.72 41.44
C GLY A 284 -15.02 -7.28 39.96
N ASP A 285 -15.48 -6.09 39.58
CA ASP A 285 -15.35 -5.54 38.21
C ASP A 285 -14.08 -4.67 38.11
N PHE A 286 -12.97 -5.29 37.71
CA PHE A 286 -11.70 -4.62 37.45
C PHE A 286 -11.59 -4.19 35.99
N ARG A 287 -11.27 -2.91 35.79
CA ARG A 287 -11.08 -2.30 34.47
C ARG A 287 -9.72 -1.65 34.35
N ILE A 288 -9.14 -1.64 33.16
CA ILE A 288 -7.86 -0.94 32.93
C ILE A 288 -7.99 0.56 33.24
N ALA A 289 -7.15 1.09 34.12
CA ALA A 289 -7.14 2.50 34.50
C ALA A 289 -6.09 3.29 33.72
N SER A 290 -4.94 2.66 33.43
CA SER A 290 -3.88 3.29 32.64
C SER A 290 -3.00 2.31 31.91
N VAL A 291 -2.44 2.78 30.80
CA VAL A 291 -1.38 2.11 30.04
C VAL A 291 -0.21 3.08 29.93
N THR A 292 0.98 2.67 30.36
CA THR A 292 2.20 3.48 30.30
C THR A 292 3.24 2.80 29.41
N ASP A 293 3.85 3.54 28.49
CA ASP A 293 4.90 3.00 27.62
C ASP A 293 6.32 3.12 28.22
N GLY A 294 7.32 2.59 27.51
CA GLY A 294 8.71 2.62 27.93
C GLY A 294 9.38 3.99 27.93
N LEU A 295 8.66 5.06 27.54
CA LEU A 295 9.07 6.45 27.72
C LEU A 295 8.36 7.12 28.90
N GLY A 296 7.50 6.38 29.63
CA GLY A 296 6.71 6.91 30.73
C GLY A 296 5.45 7.66 30.28
N GLN A 297 5.05 7.54 29.01
CA GLN A 297 3.88 8.24 28.47
C GLN A 297 2.61 7.49 28.86
N VAL A 298 1.68 8.17 29.54
CA VAL A 298 0.52 7.53 30.18
C VAL A 298 -0.77 7.82 29.42
N THR A 299 -1.43 6.78 28.90
CA THR A 299 -2.84 6.85 28.46
C THR A 299 -3.73 6.48 29.64
N ARG A 300 -4.77 7.27 29.93
CA ARG A 300 -5.68 7.08 31.08
C ARG A 300 -7.10 6.76 30.63
N PHE A 301 -7.80 5.96 31.42
CA PHE A 301 -9.18 5.54 31.17
C PHE A 301 -10.05 5.89 32.37
N ALA A 302 -11.15 6.60 32.11
CA ALA A 302 -12.14 6.94 33.13
C ALA A 302 -13.52 6.43 32.70
N TYR A 303 -14.23 5.76 33.61
CA TYR A 303 -15.49 5.08 33.34
C TYR A 303 -16.65 5.73 34.08
N ASP A 304 -17.70 6.09 33.34
CA ASP A 304 -19.03 6.35 33.85
C ASP A 304 -19.92 5.14 33.49
N THR A 305 -20.06 4.23 34.44
CA THR A 305 -20.80 2.97 34.26
C THR A 305 -22.31 3.17 34.18
N ALA A 306 -22.84 4.27 34.75
CA ALA A 306 -24.27 4.59 34.69
C ALA A 306 -24.67 5.07 33.28
N GLN A 307 -23.81 5.89 32.66
CA GLN A 307 -24.03 6.40 31.30
C GLN A 307 -23.43 5.51 30.21
N ARG A 308 -22.63 4.48 30.56
CA ARG A 308 -21.87 3.61 29.63
C ARG A 308 -20.90 4.40 28.76
N ILE A 309 -20.13 5.24 29.43
CA ILE A 309 -19.22 6.19 28.79
C ILE A 309 -17.81 5.97 29.32
N THR A 310 -16.86 5.91 28.39
CA THR A 310 -15.44 5.79 28.71
C THR A 310 -14.70 6.97 28.10
N THR A 311 -13.99 7.72 28.94
CA THR A 311 -13.12 8.81 28.51
C THR A 311 -11.68 8.31 28.49
N VAL A 312 -11.07 8.33 27.31
CA VAL A 312 -9.66 7.98 27.10
C VAL A 312 -8.87 9.28 26.96
N THR A 313 -7.94 9.53 27.87
CA THR A 313 -7.06 10.70 27.82
C THR A 313 -5.67 10.26 27.37
N ASP A 314 -5.19 10.86 26.28
CA ASP A 314 -3.86 10.59 25.76
C ASP A 314 -2.74 11.21 26.65
N PRO A 315 -1.47 10.84 26.44
CA PRO A 315 -0.35 11.41 27.20
C PRO A 315 -0.17 12.94 27.09
N LEU A 316 -0.76 13.59 26.06
CA LEU A 316 -0.75 15.04 25.90
C LEU A 316 -1.93 15.74 26.60
N GLY A 317 -2.84 14.97 27.20
CA GLY A 317 -4.01 15.47 27.95
C GLY A 317 -5.27 15.65 27.11
N TYR A 318 -5.27 15.24 25.83
CA TYR A 318 -6.45 15.31 24.99
C TYR A 318 -7.37 14.12 25.25
N ALA A 319 -8.65 14.40 25.47
CA ALA A 319 -9.65 13.41 25.85
C ALA A 319 -10.59 13.06 24.69
N THR A 320 -10.74 11.76 24.42
CA THR A 320 -11.75 11.19 23.53
C THR A 320 -12.76 10.41 24.35
N ARG A 321 -14.05 10.68 24.13
CA ARG A 321 -15.18 10.06 24.82
C ARG A 321 -15.86 9.04 23.91
N TYR A 322 -16.02 7.83 24.43
CA TYR A 322 -16.70 6.72 23.77
C TYR A 322 -17.98 6.41 24.52
N THR A 323 -19.12 6.40 23.82
CA THR A 323 -20.41 6.00 24.37
C THR A 323 -20.84 4.69 23.75
N CYS A 324 -21.30 3.75 24.58
CA CYS A 324 -21.69 2.41 24.13
C CYS A 324 -23.14 2.06 24.47
N ASP A 325 -23.75 1.20 23.66
CA ASP A 325 -25.06 0.62 23.95
C ASP A 325 -24.99 -0.51 25.02
N THR A 326 -26.12 -1.16 25.32
CA THR A 326 -26.18 -2.22 26.34
C THR A 326 -25.52 -3.51 25.85
N GLN A 327 -25.32 -3.63 24.54
CA GLN A 327 -24.57 -4.70 23.90
C GLN A 327 -23.08 -4.33 23.75
N GLY A 328 -22.62 -3.20 24.32
CA GLY A 328 -21.23 -2.80 24.31
C GLY A 328 -20.74 -2.22 22.98
N ARG A 329 -21.62 -1.93 22.02
CA ARG A 329 -21.26 -1.38 20.70
C ARG A 329 -21.21 0.14 20.73
N PHE A 330 -20.39 0.78 19.89
CA PHE A 330 -20.32 2.25 19.83
C PHE A 330 -21.63 2.87 19.40
N THR A 331 -22.12 3.88 20.12
CA THR A 331 -23.20 4.75 19.65
C THR A 331 -22.70 6.15 19.33
N GLN A 332 -21.62 6.58 19.99
CA GLN A 332 -21.00 7.88 19.77
C GLN A 332 -19.52 7.89 20.11
N ILE A 333 -18.72 8.59 19.30
CA ILE A 333 -17.32 8.90 19.55
C ILE A 333 -17.13 10.41 19.42
N ASP A 334 -16.79 11.06 20.54
CA ASP A 334 -16.45 12.48 20.58
C ASP A 334 -14.96 12.61 20.90
N GLY A 335 -14.14 12.92 19.91
CA GLY A 335 -12.73 13.24 20.14
C GLY A 335 -12.54 14.65 20.70
N PRO A 336 -11.28 15.06 20.92
CA PRO A 336 -10.98 16.20 21.75
C PRO A 336 -11.42 17.53 21.13
N GLN A 337 -11.59 18.52 22.01
CA GLN A 337 -11.90 19.89 21.63
C GLN A 337 -10.66 20.54 21.00
N VAL A 338 -10.72 20.83 19.71
CA VAL A 338 -9.70 21.56 18.96
C VAL A 338 -10.34 22.80 18.36
N ASP A 339 -9.78 23.98 18.64
CA ASP A 339 -10.30 25.28 18.22
C ASP A 339 -11.79 25.49 18.59
N GLY A 340 -12.20 24.98 19.76
CA GLY A 340 -13.58 25.07 20.26
C GLY A 340 -14.57 24.12 19.57
N ARG A 341 -14.09 23.09 18.87
CA ARG A 341 -14.93 22.06 18.22
C ARG A 341 -14.45 20.65 18.58
N SER A 342 -15.40 19.75 18.86
CA SER A 342 -15.16 18.29 18.80
C SER A 342 -15.58 17.80 17.43
N GLN A 343 -14.81 16.89 16.83
CA GLN A 343 -15.41 16.02 15.81
C GLN A 343 -16.31 14.99 16.55
N SER A 344 -17.37 14.53 15.90
CA SER A 344 -18.31 13.59 16.50
C SER A 344 -18.71 12.59 15.44
N LEU A 345 -18.72 11.31 15.80
CA LEU A 345 -19.22 10.22 14.97
C LEU A 345 -20.32 9.50 15.74
N ARG A 346 -21.45 9.27 15.11
CA ARG A 346 -22.58 8.53 15.68
C ARG A 346 -22.89 7.30 14.86
N TYR A 347 -23.36 6.26 15.53
CA TYR A 347 -23.66 4.96 14.94
C TYR A 347 -25.06 4.53 15.39
N ALA A 348 -25.84 3.99 14.47
CA ALA A 348 -27.12 3.37 14.76
C ALA A 348 -27.15 1.96 14.17
N TYR A 349 -27.66 1.00 14.94
CA TYR A 349 -27.76 -0.40 14.56
C TYR A 349 -29.23 -0.82 14.40
N ASP A 350 -29.48 -1.84 13.59
CA ASP A 350 -30.78 -2.50 13.53
C ASP A 350 -30.97 -3.51 14.70
N ALA A 351 -32.07 -4.27 14.67
CA ALA A 351 -32.42 -5.23 15.71
C ALA A 351 -31.50 -6.47 15.74
N ASP A 352 -30.96 -6.86 14.59
CA ASP A 352 -30.04 -7.99 14.44
C ASP A 352 -28.61 -7.59 14.78
N GLY A 353 -28.34 -6.29 14.72
CA GLY A 353 -27.14 -5.62 15.18
C GLY A 353 -26.23 -5.11 14.07
N ASN A 354 -26.71 -5.10 12.83
CA ASN A 354 -25.99 -4.55 11.69
C ASN A 354 -25.98 -3.02 11.76
N LEU A 355 -24.89 -2.40 11.28
CA LEU A 355 -24.73 -0.95 11.24
C LEU A 355 -25.68 -0.32 10.21
N ARG A 356 -26.80 0.26 10.64
CA ARG A 356 -27.81 0.86 9.76
C ARG A 356 -27.47 2.29 9.33
N GLN A 357 -26.76 3.05 10.17
CA GLN A 357 -26.41 4.44 9.86
C GLN A 357 -25.13 4.88 10.57
N THR A 358 -24.30 5.65 9.88
CA THR A 358 -23.27 6.50 10.48
C THR A 358 -23.62 7.97 10.26
N THR A 359 -23.26 8.82 11.21
CA THR A 359 -23.43 10.28 11.08
C THR A 359 -22.16 10.99 11.55
N ASP A 360 -21.66 11.91 10.73
CA ASP A 360 -20.44 12.66 11.01
C ASP A 360 -20.68 13.97 11.79
N ALA A 361 -19.61 14.74 12.02
CA ALA A 361 -19.64 15.98 12.80
C ALA A 361 -20.41 17.12 12.11
N LEU A 362 -20.62 17.02 10.79
CA LEU A 362 -21.39 17.98 9.99
C LEU A 362 -22.87 17.54 9.86
N GLY A 363 -23.23 16.37 10.37
CA GLY A 363 -24.57 15.80 10.23
C GLY A 363 -24.78 15.02 8.93
N ASN A 364 -23.74 14.88 8.09
CA ASN A 364 -23.81 14.02 6.93
C ASN A 364 -23.94 12.58 7.40
N SER A 365 -24.76 11.80 6.70
CA SER A 365 -25.02 10.42 7.08
C SER A 365 -24.76 9.45 5.94
N VAL A 366 -24.29 8.26 6.28
CA VAL A 366 -24.28 7.10 5.38
C VAL A 366 -25.24 6.07 5.95
N THR A 367 -26.22 5.66 5.15
CA THR A 367 -27.22 4.64 5.52
C THR A 367 -26.95 3.33 4.81
N TYR A 368 -27.27 2.23 5.50
CA TYR A 368 -27.05 0.87 5.05
C TYR A 368 -28.34 0.05 5.23
N THR A 369 -28.56 -0.90 4.32
CA THR A 369 -29.63 -1.91 4.46
C THR A 369 -29.05 -3.30 4.31
N TYR A 370 -29.73 -4.29 4.88
CA TYR A 370 -29.27 -5.67 4.97
C TYR A 370 -30.39 -6.65 4.60
N ASP A 371 -30.02 -7.82 4.11
CA ASP A 371 -30.95 -8.95 4.01
C ASP A 371 -31.06 -9.71 5.36
N ALA A 372 -31.94 -10.71 5.42
CA ALA A 372 -32.14 -11.51 6.63
C ALA A 372 -30.95 -12.42 7.01
N ASN A 373 -29.92 -12.48 6.17
CA ASN A 373 -28.66 -13.16 6.45
C ASN A 373 -27.55 -12.15 6.79
N GLY A 374 -27.82 -10.85 6.99
CA GLY A 374 -26.79 -9.85 7.31
C GLY A 374 -25.95 -9.38 6.13
N ASN A 375 -26.29 -9.77 4.89
CA ASN A 375 -25.57 -9.24 3.72
C ASN A 375 -26.01 -7.81 3.44
N GLN A 376 -25.05 -6.89 3.26
CA GLN A 376 -25.35 -5.48 3.00
C GLN A 376 -25.94 -5.29 1.58
N LEU A 377 -27.23 -4.97 1.50
CA LEU A 377 -27.96 -4.77 0.24
C LEU A 377 -27.76 -3.39 -0.38
N SER A 378 -27.63 -2.34 0.44
CA SER A 378 -27.39 -0.99 -0.08
C SER A 378 -26.49 -0.16 0.83
N GLN A 379 -25.90 0.87 0.23
CA GLN A 379 -25.20 1.96 0.88
C GLN A 379 -25.60 3.27 0.19
N GLN A 380 -25.93 4.30 0.96
CA GLN A 380 -26.21 5.62 0.42
C GLN A 380 -25.62 6.70 1.32
N ASP A 381 -24.88 7.64 0.75
CA ASP A 381 -24.38 8.82 1.47
C ASP A 381 -25.37 10.00 1.39
N SER A 382 -25.08 11.07 2.13
CA SER A 382 -25.93 12.28 2.18
C SER A 382 -25.97 13.07 0.88
N ALA A 383 -25.06 12.84 -0.06
CA ALA A 383 -25.10 13.44 -1.38
C ALA A 383 -25.92 12.62 -2.39
N GLY A 384 -26.46 11.48 -1.96
CA GLY A 384 -27.25 10.59 -2.80
C GLY A 384 -26.41 9.61 -3.63
N VAL A 385 -25.09 9.50 -3.38
CA VAL A 385 -24.24 8.47 -3.99
C VAL A 385 -24.65 7.13 -3.41
N ARG A 386 -24.99 6.18 -4.28
CA ARG A 386 -25.59 4.91 -3.91
C ARG A 386 -24.86 3.72 -4.50
N ILE A 387 -24.72 2.67 -3.70
CA ILE A 387 -24.20 1.35 -4.09
C ILE A 387 -25.25 0.31 -3.69
N ASP A 388 -25.66 -0.53 -4.64
CA ASP A 388 -26.58 -1.65 -4.39
C ASP A 388 -25.88 -2.98 -4.66
N ARG A 389 -26.16 -3.99 -3.84
CA ARG A 389 -25.54 -5.32 -3.90
C ARG A 389 -26.58 -6.43 -3.91
N ARG A 390 -26.26 -7.51 -4.61
CA ARG A 390 -27.07 -8.74 -4.67
C ARG A 390 -26.23 -9.94 -4.30
N TYR A 391 -26.82 -10.84 -3.54
CA TYR A 391 -26.19 -12.05 -3.05
C TYR A 391 -26.98 -13.28 -3.49
N ASN A 392 -26.29 -14.40 -3.72
CA ASN A 392 -26.94 -15.69 -3.95
C ASN A 392 -27.29 -16.39 -2.61
N ALA A 393 -27.87 -17.59 -2.70
CA ALA A 393 -28.25 -18.37 -1.51
C ALA A 393 -27.06 -18.86 -0.66
N GLN A 394 -25.83 -18.75 -1.18
CA GLN A 394 -24.57 -19.04 -0.48
C GLN A 394 -23.92 -17.77 0.10
N ASN A 395 -24.64 -16.64 0.16
CA ASN A 395 -24.13 -15.33 0.60
C ASN A 395 -22.96 -14.78 -0.25
N GLN A 396 -22.81 -15.24 -1.50
CA GLN A 396 -21.78 -14.73 -2.39
C GLN A 396 -22.31 -13.51 -3.16
N LEU A 397 -21.53 -12.44 -3.24
CA LEU A 397 -21.85 -11.24 -4.02
C LEU A 397 -21.92 -11.62 -5.51
N ILE A 398 -23.07 -11.47 -6.15
CA ILE A 398 -23.29 -11.77 -7.58
C ILE A 398 -23.44 -10.52 -8.44
N ALA A 399 -23.83 -9.39 -7.85
CA ALA A 399 -23.89 -8.10 -8.53
C ALA A 399 -23.60 -6.95 -7.57
N GLU A 400 -22.82 -5.98 -8.01
CA GLU A 400 -22.63 -4.68 -7.34
C GLU A 400 -22.89 -3.57 -8.36
N THR A 401 -23.79 -2.65 -8.01
CA THR A 401 -24.24 -1.56 -8.88
C THR A 401 -23.91 -0.22 -8.26
N THR A 402 -23.20 0.61 -9.02
CA THR A 402 -23.06 2.05 -8.75
C THR A 402 -23.91 2.83 -9.73
N TYR A 403 -24.27 4.08 -9.40
CA TYR A 403 -25.15 4.89 -10.24
C TYR A 403 -24.45 6.15 -10.71
N ARG A 404 -24.53 6.43 -12.02
CA ARG A 404 -23.97 7.65 -12.62
C ARG A 404 -24.70 8.91 -12.13
N GLN A 405 -26.00 8.83 -11.84
CA GLN A 405 -26.78 9.94 -11.29
C GLN A 405 -27.17 9.65 -9.86
N VAL A 406 -26.99 10.63 -8.97
CA VAL A 406 -27.34 10.54 -7.55
C VAL A 406 -28.85 10.53 -7.32
N ASP A 407 -29.28 9.99 -6.18
CA ASP A 407 -30.65 10.09 -5.64
C ASP A 407 -30.67 11.21 -4.57
N PRO A 408 -31.13 12.44 -4.89
CA PRO A 408 -30.92 13.59 -4.03
C PRO A 408 -31.77 13.64 -2.76
N ASP A 409 -32.88 12.89 -2.67
CA ASP A 409 -33.84 13.01 -1.57
C ASP A 409 -34.22 11.69 -0.90
N GLY A 410 -33.87 10.53 -1.48
CA GLY A 410 -34.12 9.21 -0.92
C GLY A 410 -35.61 8.87 -0.67
N ALA A 411 -36.54 9.74 -1.11
CA ALA A 411 -37.96 9.66 -0.75
C ALA A 411 -38.92 10.21 -1.84
N GLY A 412 -38.42 10.67 -3.00
CA GLY A 412 -39.19 11.24 -4.11
C GLY A 412 -38.88 10.63 -5.48
N ALA A 413 -39.59 11.07 -6.52
CA ALA A 413 -39.68 10.41 -7.84
C ALA A 413 -38.37 10.28 -8.66
N ALA A 414 -37.26 10.91 -8.24
CA ALA A 414 -35.98 10.86 -8.93
C ALA A 414 -35.08 9.78 -8.30
N GLN A 415 -35.25 8.52 -8.72
CA GLN A 415 -34.37 7.42 -8.30
C GLN A 415 -32.98 7.55 -8.92
N ALA A 416 -31.95 7.05 -8.22
CA ALA A 416 -30.61 6.89 -8.76
C ALA A 416 -30.67 6.18 -10.14
N SER A 417 -29.96 6.71 -11.13
CA SER A 417 -30.08 6.24 -12.52
C SER A 417 -28.72 6.17 -13.23
N GLY A 418 -28.72 5.57 -14.42
CA GLY A 418 -27.46 5.24 -15.12
C GLY A 418 -26.67 4.18 -14.35
N ALA A 419 -27.32 3.06 -14.03
CA ALA A 419 -26.74 1.94 -13.31
C ALA A 419 -25.52 1.36 -14.02
N GLN A 420 -24.47 1.09 -13.25
CA GLN A 420 -23.20 0.52 -13.68
C GLN A 420 -22.96 -0.73 -12.84
N THR A 421 -23.35 -1.89 -13.36
CA THR A 421 -23.35 -3.15 -12.61
C THR A 421 -22.17 -4.04 -12.97
N THR A 422 -21.30 -4.31 -12.00
CA THR A 422 -20.31 -5.38 -12.05
C THR A 422 -20.98 -6.68 -11.60
N ARG A 423 -20.74 -7.79 -12.30
CA ARG A 423 -21.35 -9.10 -12.02
C ARG A 423 -20.30 -10.16 -11.76
N TYR A 424 -20.61 -11.07 -10.85
CA TYR A 424 -19.70 -12.10 -10.36
C TYR A 424 -20.35 -13.47 -10.51
N VAL A 425 -19.64 -14.42 -11.11
CA VAL A 425 -20.13 -15.78 -11.33
C VAL A 425 -19.15 -16.77 -10.74
N TYR A 426 -19.65 -17.65 -9.88
CA TYR A 426 -18.86 -18.64 -9.14
C TYR A 426 -18.99 -20.03 -9.77
N ASP A 427 -17.99 -20.87 -9.56
CA ASP A 427 -18.04 -22.29 -9.90
C ASP A 427 -18.80 -23.12 -8.84
N ASP A 428 -18.90 -24.42 -9.07
CA ASP A 428 -19.56 -25.38 -8.18
C ASP A 428 -18.83 -25.57 -6.84
N LYS A 429 -17.54 -25.23 -6.78
CA LYS A 429 -16.71 -25.19 -5.58
C LYS A 429 -16.69 -23.81 -4.92
N GLN A 430 -17.56 -22.89 -5.35
CA GLN A 430 -17.69 -21.52 -4.82
C GLN A 430 -16.50 -20.60 -5.11
N ASN A 431 -15.58 -20.97 -6.00
CA ASN A 431 -14.52 -20.07 -6.45
C ASN A 431 -15.07 -19.06 -7.47
N LEU A 432 -14.60 -17.82 -7.43
CA LEU A 432 -15.01 -16.78 -8.38
C LEU A 432 -14.51 -17.13 -9.79
N ARG A 433 -15.38 -17.61 -10.69
CA ARG A 433 -15.01 -18.04 -12.04
C ARG A 433 -14.92 -16.88 -13.05
N PHE A 434 -15.89 -15.97 -13.03
CA PHE A 434 -15.95 -14.87 -13.98
C PHE A 434 -16.33 -13.55 -13.30
N VAL A 435 -15.74 -12.46 -13.79
CA VAL A 435 -16.16 -11.08 -13.48
C VAL A 435 -16.53 -10.38 -14.76
N LEU A 436 -17.73 -9.79 -14.79
CA LEU A 436 -18.21 -8.96 -15.89
C LEU A 436 -18.25 -7.52 -15.41
N SER A 437 -17.55 -6.65 -16.14
CA SER A 437 -17.64 -5.21 -15.93
C SER A 437 -19.01 -4.64 -16.38
N PRO A 438 -19.38 -3.42 -15.96
CA PRO A 438 -20.56 -2.71 -16.44
C PRO A 438 -20.67 -2.52 -17.97
N THR A 439 -19.60 -2.64 -18.76
CA THR A 439 -19.66 -2.66 -20.24
C THR A 439 -19.59 -4.07 -20.84
N GLY A 440 -19.56 -5.12 -20.02
CA GLY A 440 -19.53 -6.51 -20.46
C GLY A 440 -18.14 -7.12 -20.67
N ARG A 441 -17.05 -6.40 -20.39
CA ARG A 441 -15.69 -6.97 -20.38
C ARG A 441 -15.61 -8.15 -19.41
N VAL A 442 -14.97 -9.24 -19.82
CA VAL A 442 -14.92 -10.49 -19.05
C VAL A 442 -13.49 -10.76 -18.58
N THR A 443 -13.33 -11.00 -17.27
CA THR A 443 -12.15 -11.64 -16.69
C THR A 443 -12.55 -13.04 -16.22
N GLU A 444 -11.79 -14.06 -16.60
CA GLU A 444 -11.97 -15.45 -16.18
C GLU A 444 -10.85 -15.86 -15.23
N TYR A 445 -11.21 -16.52 -14.14
CA TYR A 445 -10.28 -17.20 -13.24
C TYR A 445 -10.51 -18.70 -13.30
N ARG A 446 -9.42 -19.45 -13.39
CA ARG A 446 -9.44 -20.91 -13.37
C ARG A 446 -8.74 -21.39 -12.10
N TYR A 447 -9.21 -22.51 -11.56
CA TYR A 447 -8.73 -23.05 -10.31
C TYR A 447 -8.28 -24.50 -10.50
N ASP A 448 -7.35 -24.94 -9.67
CA ASP A 448 -6.95 -26.34 -9.58
C ASP A 448 -7.91 -27.13 -8.67
N GLY A 449 -7.56 -28.39 -8.38
CA GLY A 449 -8.37 -29.25 -7.51
C GLY A 449 -8.52 -28.73 -6.09
N PHE A 450 -7.60 -27.90 -5.61
CA PHE A 450 -7.50 -27.37 -4.26
C PHE A 450 -8.08 -25.96 -4.12
N GLY A 451 -8.73 -25.41 -5.16
CA GLY A 451 -9.29 -24.05 -5.12
C GLY A 451 -8.24 -22.95 -5.26
N GLN A 452 -7.02 -23.30 -5.67
CA GLN A 452 -5.96 -22.32 -5.94
C GLN A 452 -6.06 -21.86 -7.38
N ARG A 453 -5.92 -20.55 -7.63
CA ARG A 453 -6.08 -19.99 -8.98
C ARG A 453 -4.96 -20.51 -9.89
N SER A 454 -5.28 -21.33 -10.89
CA SER A 454 -4.34 -21.90 -11.86
C SER A 454 -4.13 -21.02 -13.10
N SER A 455 -5.13 -20.23 -13.49
CA SER A 455 -5.02 -19.27 -14.58
C SER A 455 -5.88 -18.02 -14.36
N GLN A 456 -5.48 -16.92 -14.97
CA GLN A 456 -6.28 -15.71 -15.17
C GLN A 456 -6.29 -15.37 -16.66
N LEU A 457 -7.47 -15.08 -17.21
CA LEU A 457 -7.65 -14.69 -18.61
C LEU A 457 -8.49 -13.41 -18.73
N ALA A 458 -8.15 -12.54 -19.68
CA ALA A 458 -8.98 -11.39 -20.08
C ALA A 458 -9.17 -11.36 -21.59
N TYR A 459 -10.41 -11.15 -22.05
CA TYR A 459 -10.80 -11.28 -23.46
C TYR A 459 -10.68 -9.93 -24.18
N SER A 460 -9.72 -9.80 -25.10
CA SER A 460 -9.38 -8.48 -25.65
C SER A 460 -10.21 -8.02 -26.86
N GLN A 461 -10.90 -8.90 -27.56
CA GLN A 461 -11.65 -8.55 -28.78
C GLN A 461 -13.17 -8.69 -28.65
N ALA A 462 -13.63 -9.19 -27.50
CA ALA A 462 -15.04 -9.43 -27.27
C ALA A 462 -15.43 -9.01 -25.86
N VAL A 463 -16.65 -8.49 -25.77
CA VAL A 463 -17.37 -8.28 -24.51
C VAL A 463 -18.59 -9.18 -24.51
N TYR A 464 -19.06 -9.57 -23.33
CA TYR A 464 -20.33 -10.25 -23.19
C TYR A 464 -21.47 -9.25 -23.40
N ASP A 465 -22.44 -9.59 -24.25
CA ASP A 465 -23.61 -8.72 -24.46
C ASP A 465 -24.50 -8.73 -23.21
N ILE A 466 -24.54 -7.59 -22.53
CA ILE A 466 -25.31 -7.37 -21.31
C ILE A 466 -26.63 -6.61 -21.58
N SER A 467 -26.92 -6.23 -22.82
CA SER A 467 -28.07 -5.36 -23.16
C SER A 467 -29.42 -5.99 -22.81
N ALA A 468 -29.51 -7.32 -22.82
CA ALA A 468 -30.71 -8.08 -22.45
C ALA A 468 -30.79 -8.41 -20.94
N LEU A 469 -29.76 -8.09 -20.15
CA LEU A 469 -29.74 -8.38 -18.72
C LEU A 469 -30.38 -7.23 -17.94
N GLY A 470 -31.28 -7.58 -17.02
CA GLY A 470 -31.70 -6.64 -15.99
C GLY A 470 -30.53 -6.19 -15.11
N ILE A 471 -30.72 -5.08 -14.40
CA ILE A 471 -29.73 -4.50 -13.47
C ILE A 471 -29.22 -5.54 -12.46
N ASP A 472 -30.10 -6.40 -11.94
CA ASP A 472 -29.78 -7.43 -10.94
C ASP A 472 -29.52 -8.82 -11.55
N ALA A 473 -29.70 -8.98 -12.87
CA ALA A 473 -29.59 -10.28 -13.52
C ALA A 473 -28.11 -10.62 -13.75
N THR A 474 -27.72 -11.85 -13.40
CA THR A 474 -26.36 -12.36 -13.58
C THR A 474 -26.38 -13.57 -14.53
N PRO A 475 -25.50 -13.64 -15.55
CA PRO A 475 -25.39 -14.83 -16.38
C PRO A 475 -25.04 -16.07 -15.57
N THR A 476 -25.55 -17.22 -16.00
CA THR A 476 -25.16 -18.50 -15.43
C THR A 476 -23.73 -18.87 -15.81
N LEU A 477 -23.09 -19.71 -14.98
CA LEU A 477 -21.79 -20.29 -15.28
C LEU A 477 -21.74 -20.97 -16.66
N ALA A 478 -22.82 -21.68 -17.03
CA ALA A 478 -22.92 -22.37 -18.32
C ALA A 478 -22.94 -21.39 -19.51
N GLN A 479 -23.65 -20.26 -19.39
CA GLN A 479 -23.69 -19.23 -20.44
C GLN A 479 -22.31 -18.59 -20.66
N LEU A 480 -21.61 -18.22 -19.58
CA LEU A 480 -20.28 -17.62 -19.69
C LEU A 480 -19.23 -18.62 -20.14
N SER A 481 -19.30 -19.88 -19.69
CA SER A 481 -18.39 -20.93 -20.17
C SER A 481 -18.56 -21.19 -21.67
N THR A 482 -19.80 -21.18 -22.16
CA THR A 482 -20.11 -21.30 -23.58
C THR A 482 -19.60 -20.10 -24.37
N TRP A 483 -19.87 -18.89 -23.87
CA TRP A 483 -19.35 -17.65 -24.48
C TRP A 483 -17.82 -17.66 -24.54
N ALA A 484 -17.16 -17.97 -23.43
CA ALA A 484 -15.69 -18.03 -23.31
C ALA A 484 -15.08 -19.01 -24.32
N THR A 485 -15.66 -20.19 -24.49
CA THR A 485 -15.18 -21.23 -25.42
C THR A 485 -15.38 -20.83 -26.88
N ALA A 486 -16.37 -19.98 -27.17
CA ALA A 486 -16.66 -19.49 -28.52
C ALA A 486 -15.72 -18.37 -28.99
N GLN A 487 -14.90 -17.80 -28.10
CA GLN A 487 -14.00 -16.69 -28.47
C GLN A 487 -12.78 -17.20 -29.24
N THR A 488 -12.26 -16.38 -30.15
CA THR A 488 -11.00 -16.65 -30.85
C THR A 488 -9.85 -16.60 -29.85
N ASN A 489 -9.36 -17.78 -29.47
CA ASN A 489 -8.51 -17.91 -28.30
C ASN A 489 -7.07 -17.37 -28.46
N ASN A 490 -6.67 -16.84 -29.63
CA ASN A 490 -5.36 -16.21 -29.82
C ASN A 490 -5.31 -14.71 -29.40
N GLN A 491 -6.35 -14.20 -28.73
CA GLN A 491 -6.52 -12.78 -28.39
C GLN A 491 -7.01 -12.59 -26.95
N VAL A 492 -6.44 -13.37 -26.03
CA VAL A 492 -6.62 -13.21 -24.59
C VAL A 492 -5.31 -12.78 -23.94
N SER A 493 -5.40 -11.95 -22.89
CA SER A 493 -4.31 -11.85 -21.91
C SER A 493 -4.38 -13.10 -21.03
N ARG A 494 -3.24 -13.76 -20.76
CA ARG A 494 -3.20 -15.01 -19.97
C ARG A 494 -2.00 -15.06 -19.04
N GLU A 495 -2.28 -15.35 -17.78
CA GLU A 495 -1.30 -15.70 -16.76
C GLU A 495 -1.66 -17.06 -16.16
N ASP A 496 -0.65 -17.93 -15.97
CA ASP A 496 -0.79 -19.20 -15.28
C ASP A 496 0.02 -19.18 -13.98
N TYR A 497 -0.50 -19.90 -12.98
CA TYR A 497 0.08 -20.01 -11.65
C TYR A 497 0.23 -21.48 -11.27
N ALA A 498 1.36 -21.82 -10.66
CA ALA A 498 1.58 -23.12 -10.06
C ALA A 498 2.05 -22.93 -8.62
N TYR A 499 1.62 -23.82 -7.73
CA TYR A 499 1.85 -23.75 -6.30
C TYR A 499 2.72 -24.91 -5.82
N ASP A 500 3.43 -24.70 -4.72
CA ASP A 500 4.20 -25.76 -4.07
C ASP A 500 3.30 -26.72 -3.28
N GLY A 501 3.93 -27.72 -2.63
CA GLY A 501 3.23 -28.74 -1.86
C GLY A 501 2.41 -28.21 -0.67
N ARG A 502 2.62 -26.95 -0.25
CA ARG A 502 1.89 -26.25 0.82
C ARG A 502 1.01 -25.12 0.29
N GLY A 503 0.94 -24.90 -1.02
CA GLY A 503 0.12 -23.85 -1.61
C GLY A 503 0.80 -22.48 -1.73
N GLY A 504 2.10 -22.37 -1.48
CA GLY A 504 2.86 -21.16 -1.80
C GLY A 504 3.01 -21.00 -3.31
N LEU A 505 2.89 -19.78 -3.84
CA LEU A 505 2.94 -19.48 -5.28
C LEU A 505 4.34 -19.76 -5.87
N GLN A 506 4.57 -20.98 -6.34
CA GLN A 506 5.87 -21.43 -6.81
C GLN A 506 6.25 -20.86 -8.18
N THR A 507 5.32 -20.76 -9.12
CA THR A 507 5.60 -20.27 -10.49
C THR A 507 4.50 -19.35 -10.95
N THR A 508 4.89 -18.21 -11.54
CA THR A 508 4.01 -17.36 -12.34
C THR A 508 4.53 -17.36 -13.78
N THR A 509 3.66 -17.68 -14.73
CA THR A 509 3.96 -17.70 -16.17
C THR A 509 3.03 -16.70 -16.86
N ARG A 510 3.57 -15.59 -17.34
CA ARG A 510 2.84 -14.61 -18.14
C ARG A 510 3.13 -14.85 -19.60
N PHE A 511 2.14 -15.05 -20.46
CA PHE A 511 2.39 -15.42 -21.85
C PHE A 511 2.42 -14.21 -22.77
N GLY A 512 3.49 -14.05 -23.57
CA GLY A 512 3.56 -13.02 -24.61
C GLY A 512 2.54 -13.26 -25.72
N SER A 513 2.25 -14.53 -26.01
CA SER A 513 1.21 -14.92 -26.96
C SER A 513 0.48 -16.20 -26.56
N VAL A 514 -0.70 -16.36 -27.15
CA VAL A 514 -1.55 -17.55 -27.06
C VAL A 514 -1.83 -18.08 -28.47
N ASN A 515 -1.89 -19.40 -28.64
CA ASN A 515 -2.24 -19.99 -29.93
C ASN A 515 -3.75 -19.90 -30.22
N ALA A 516 -4.18 -20.37 -31.40
CA ALA A 516 -5.59 -20.39 -31.80
C ALA A 516 -6.50 -21.22 -30.86
N GLN A 517 -5.92 -22.08 -30.01
CA GLN A 517 -6.62 -22.87 -29.00
C GLN A 517 -6.57 -22.24 -27.59
N GLY A 518 -5.94 -21.08 -27.42
CA GLY A 518 -5.86 -20.37 -26.13
C GLY A 518 -4.81 -20.88 -25.19
N VAL A 519 -3.95 -21.77 -25.69
CA VAL A 519 -2.81 -22.28 -24.95
C VAL A 519 -1.69 -21.26 -25.04
N GLY A 520 -1.14 -20.88 -23.89
CA GLY A 520 -0.01 -19.96 -23.80
C GLY A 520 1.25 -20.50 -24.46
N ILE A 521 2.01 -19.64 -25.14
CA ILE A 521 3.25 -19.99 -25.81
C ILE A 521 4.42 -19.80 -24.84
N ALA A 522 5.01 -20.90 -24.38
CA ALA A 522 6.05 -20.83 -23.35
C ALA A 522 7.34 -20.12 -23.80
N THR A 523 7.64 -20.06 -25.10
CA THR A 523 8.89 -19.48 -25.62
C THR A 523 8.98 -17.97 -25.50
N ASP A 524 7.84 -17.27 -25.40
CA ASP A 524 7.79 -15.81 -25.18
C ASP A 524 7.27 -15.44 -23.79
N ALA A 525 7.12 -16.44 -22.92
CA ALA A 525 6.57 -16.25 -21.59
C ALA A 525 7.61 -15.69 -20.62
N THR A 526 7.14 -14.79 -19.76
CA THR A 526 7.90 -14.34 -18.59
C THR A 526 7.58 -15.24 -17.42
N ILE A 527 8.62 -15.95 -16.93
CA ILE A 527 8.48 -16.96 -15.88
C ILE A 527 9.28 -16.52 -14.66
N THR A 528 8.58 -16.34 -13.54
CA THR A 528 9.18 -16.12 -12.22
C THR A 528 8.89 -17.31 -11.33
N ARG A 529 9.90 -17.80 -10.61
CA ARG A 529 9.76 -18.86 -9.62
C ARG A 529 10.08 -18.37 -8.22
N HIS A 530 9.33 -18.85 -7.23
CA HIS A 530 9.58 -18.59 -5.83
C HIS A 530 9.76 -19.89 -5.04
N THR A 531 10.52 -19.81 -3.97
CA THR A 531 10.48 -20.79 -2.87
C THR A 531 10.17 -20.07 -1.57
N TYR A 532 9.54 -20.78 -0.64
CA TYR A 532 9.08 -20.22 0.62
C TYR A 532 9.58 -21.05 1.80
N ASP A 533 9.77 -20.40 2.94
CA ASP A 533 9.91 -21.10 4.21
C ASP A 533 8.55 -21.63 4.71
N LEU A 534 8.56 -22.24 5.89
CA LEU A 534 7.36 -22.85 6.48
C LEU A 534 6.28 -21.83 6.85
N SER A 535 6.66 -20.56 7.03
CA SER A 535 5.77 -19.47 7.40
C SER A 535 5.37 -18.61 6.19
N GLY A 536 5.67 -19.07 4.96
CA GLY A 536 5.26 -18.42 3.72
C GLY A 536 6.12 -17.24 3.29
N ARG A 537 7.29 -17.04 3.91
CA ARG A 537 8.22 -15.95 3.53
C ARG A 537 9.08 -16.40 2.36
N VAL A 538 9.29 -15.52 1.38
CA VAL A 538 10.06 -15.83 0.16
C VAL A 538 11.53 -16.07 0.53
N LEU A 539 12.03 -17.29 0.27
CA LEU A 539 13.45 -17.65 0.40
C LEU A 539 14.22 -17.38 -0.88
N THR A 540 13.65 -17.74 -2.04
CA THR A 540 14.26 -17.43 -3.33
C THR A 540 13.23 -16.86 -4.30
N GLN A 541 13.68 -15.96 -5.17
CA GLN A 541 12.97 -15.47 -6.33
C GLN A 541 13.89 -15.61 -7.55
N LEU A 542 13.48 -16.35 -8.57
CA LEU A 542 14.25 -16.62 -9.78
C LEU A 542 13.49 -16.09 -11.00
N ASP A 543 14.12 -15.17 -11.72
CA ASP A 543 13.73 -14.84 -13.10
C ASP A 543 14.34 -15.90 -14.02
N VAL A 544 13.49 -16.74 -14.64
CA VAL A 544 13.94 -17.89 -15.42
C VAL A 544 14.62 -17.46 -16.73
N ALA A 545 14.20 -16.34 -17.31
CA ALA A 545 14.73 -15.85 -18.58
C ALA A 545 16.18 -15.36 -18.45
N THR A 546 16.49 -14.69 -17.34
CA THR A 546 17.83 -14.12 -17.07
C THR A 546 18.71 -15.03 -16.21
N GLY A 547 18.13 -15.99 -15.49
CA GLY A 547 18.84 -16.78 -14.47
C GLY A 547 19.17 -15.98 -13.20
N ARG A 548 18.69 -14.73 -13.07
CA ARG A 548 18.88 -13.90 -11.89
C ARG A 548 18.06 -14.43 -10.73
N GLN A 549 18.72 -14.72 -9.63
CA GLN A 549 18.12 -15.22 -8.41
C GLN A 549 18.38 -14.25 -7.26
N GLN A 550 17.34 -13.90 -6.53
CA GLN A 550 17.44 -13.25 -5.23
C GLN A 550 17.20 -14.29 -4.13
N THR A 551 18.06 -14.31 -3.12
CA THR A 551 17.96 -15.20 -1.96
C THR A 551 17.87 -14.38 -0.69
N HIS A 552 16.91 -14.72 0.17
CA HIS A 552 16.59 -14.01 1.40
C HIS A 552 16.86 -14.90 2.61
N GLY A 553 17.50 -14.34 3.64
CA GLY A 553 17.68 -14.96 4.95
C GLY A 553 16.87 -14.21 6.00
N TYR A 554 16.19 -14.93 6.89
CA TYR A 554 15.38 -14.37 7.98
C TYR A 554 15.84 -14.94 9.32
N ASP A 555 15.64 -14.19 10.40
CA ASP A 555 15.71 -14.76 11.76
C ASP A 555 14.39 -15.42 12.15
N GLY A 556 14.32 -16.02 13.35
CA GLY A 556 13.11 -16.70 13.83
C GLY A 556 11.93 -15.77 14.15
N LEU A 557 12.14 -14.46 14.34
CA LEU A 557 11.05 -13.47 14.35
C LEU A 557 10.51 -13.18 12.94
N GLY A 558 11.23 -13.59 11.89
CA GLY A 558 10.90 -13.31 10.50
C GLY A 558 11.44 -12.01 9.96
N ARG A 559 12.40 -11.39 10.65
CA ARG A 559 13.05 -10.17 10.19
C ARG A 559 14.11 -10.54 9.15
N LEU A 560 14.16 -9.76 8.07
CA LEU A 560 15.13 -9.98 6.98
C LEU A 560 16.56 -9.69 7.48
N LEU A 561 17.45 -10.66 7.38
CA LEU A 561 18.88 -10.58 7.71
C LEU A 561 19.75 -10.31 6.49
N SER A 562 19.40 -10.88 5.33
CA SER A 562 20.20 -10.72 4.12
C SER A 562 19.38 -10.84 2.84
N THR A 563 19.76 -10.08 1.82
CA THR A 563 19.36 -10.28 0.43
C THR A 563 20.61 -10.45 -0.42
N LEU A 564 20.77 -11.62 -1.03
CA LEU A 564 21.81 -11.92 -2.02
C LEU A 564 21.18 -11.87 -3.42
N ASP A 565 21.73 -11.06 -4.32
CA ASP A 565 21.35 -11.02 -5.74
C ASP A 565 22.46 -11.68 -6.57
N SER A 566 22.13 -12.77 -7.27
CA SER A 566 23.07 -13.57 -8.05
C SER A 566 23.50 -12.93 -9.37
N ALA A 567 22.88 -11.83 -9.78
CA ALA A 567 23.24 -11.15 -11.00
C ALA A 567 24.71 -10.70 -10.98
N THR A 568 25.45 -10.90 -12.07
CA THR A 568 26.90 -10.66 -12.09
C THR A 568 27.26 -9.17 -12.20
N PRO A 569 28.17 -8.64 -11.37
CA PRO A 569 28.75 -9.27 -10.17
C PRO A 569 27.73 -9.42 -9.04
N ALA A 570 27.73 -10.57 -8.35
CA ALA A 570 26.77 -10.83 -7.27
C ALA A 570 26.87 -9.75 -6.18
N THR A 571 25.73 -9.42 -5.57
CA THR A 571 25.63 -8.35 -4.57
C THR A 571 24.91 -8.82 -3.32
N THR A 572 25.23 -8.24 -2.17
CA THR A 572 24.59 -8.60 -0.90
C THR A 572 24.25 -7.35 -0.11
N VAL A 573 23.06 -7.34 0.47
CA VAL A 573 22.63 -6.38 1.48
C VAL A 573 22.40 -7.14 2.78
N THR A 574 23.04 -6.74 3.87
CA THR A 574 22.87 -7.38 5.20
C THR A 574 22.28 -6.42 6.22
N ARG A 575 21.51 -6.98 7.15
CA ARG A 575 20.85 -6.30 8.26
C ARG A 575 21.26 -6.98 9.56
N GLN A 576 21.69 -6.19 10.53
CA GLN A 576 22.02 -6.65 11.87
C GLN A 576 21.13 -5.92 12.87
N TYR A 577 20.31 -6.70 13.59
CA TYR A 577 19.44 -6.19 14.65
C TYR A 577 20.18 -6.33 15.98
N ASP A 578 20.50 -5.20 16.60
CA ASP A 578 21.00 -5.10 17.97
C ASP A 578 19.83 -4.64 18.84
N ASP A 579 19.00 -5.60 19.24
CA ASP A 579 17.76 -5.34 19.98
C ASP A 579 18.07 -4.67 21.33
N ALA A 580 19.01 -5.22 22.10
CA ALA A 580 19.41 -4.65 23.39
C ALA A 580 19.98 -3.23 23.26
N GLY A 581 20.73 -2.94 22.19
CA GLY A 581 21.24 -1.61 21.88
C GLY A 581 20.26 -0.70 21.14
N LYS A 582 19.07 -1.18 20.78
CA LYS A 582 18.01 -0.48 20.03
C LYS A 582 18.50 0.05 18.69
N ARG A 583 19.26 -0.77 17.95
CA ARG A 583 19.89 -0.37 16.68
C ARG A 583 19.66 -1.39 15.58
N LEU A 584 19.56 -0.86 14.36
CA LEU A 584 19.63 -1.63 13.12
C LEU A 584 20.81 -1.13 12.30
N THR A 585 21.70 -2.04 11.91
CA THR A 585 22.82 -1.75 11.01
C THR A 585 22.58 -2.39 9.65
N LEU A 586 22.66 -1.60 8.58
CA LEU A 586 22.43 -1.99 7.20
C LEU A 586 23.73 -1.84 6.41
N THR A 587 24.25 -2.94 5.86
CA THR A 587 25.35 -2.88 4.89
C THR A 587 24.77 -2.90 3.48
N GLN A 588 24.96 -1.80 2.76
CA GLN A 588 24.48 -1.59 1.40
C GLN A 588 25.33 -2.36 0.37
N VAL A 589 24.83 -2.46 -0.87
CA VAL A 589 25.53 -3.12 -1.99
C VAL A 589 26.92 -2.53 -2.27
N ASN A 590 27.10 -1.23 -2.02
CA ASN A 590 28.38 -0.55 -2.20
C ASN A 590 29.29 -0.60 -0.96
N GLY A 591 28.94 -1.41 0.05
CA GLY A 591 29.68 -1.52 1.31
C GLY A 591 29.45 -0.38 2.29
N ARG A 592 28.61 0.62 1.97
CA ARG A 592 28.23 1.67 2.92
C ARG A 592 27.44 1.07 4.08
N ILE A 593 27.81 1.46 5.29
CA ILE A 593 27.11 1.06 6.51
C ILE A 593 26.22 2.22 6.97
N ASP A 594 24.92 1.94 7.06
CA ASP A 594 23.92 2.85 7.59
C ASP A 594 23.43 2.31 8.95
N THR A 595 23.33 3.15 9.97
CA THR A 595 22.84 2.77 11.31
C THR A 595 21.58 3.55 11.65
N GLN A 596 20.55 2.84 12.09
CA GLN A 596 19.30 3.40 12.61
C GLN A 596 19.24 3.14 14.11
N SER A 597 18.83 4.13 14.89
CA SER A 597 18.67 4.03 16.35
C SER A 597 17.23 4.31 16.76
N TYR A 598 16.73 3.54 17.73
CA TYR A 598 15.35 3.61 18.20
C TYR A 598 15.27 3.90 19.71
N ASP A 599 14.13 4.42 20.15
CA ASP A 599 13.82 4.55 21.57
C ASP A 599 13.04 3.33 22.12
N SER A 600 12.70 3.34 23.42
CA SER A 600 11.89 2.28 24.08
C SER A 600 10.41 2.26 23.69
N ALA A 601 9.95 3.16 22.82
CA ALA A 601 8.64 3.08 22.19
C ALA A 601 8.73 2.56 20.74
N GLY A 602 9.93 2.16 20.29
CA GLY A 602 10.19 1.66 18.93
C GLY A 602 10.27 2.78 17.87
N GLN A 603 10.39 4.05 18.28
CA GLN A 603 10.41 5.18 17.36
C GLN A 603 11.84 5.44 16.86
N LEU A 604 12.01 5.73 15.56
CA LEU A 604 13.31 6.01 14.96
C LEU A 604 13.81 7.38 15.40
N ILE A 605 14.84 7.45 16.25
CA ILE A 605 15.36 8.70 16.82
C ILE A 605 16.62 9.22 16.10
N GLY A 606 17.25 8.42 15.26
CA GLY A 606 18.41 8.88 14.50
C GLY A 606 18.87 7.94 13.40
N VAL A 607 19.53 8.53 12.41
CA VAL A 607 20.11 7.84 11.25
C VAL A 607 21.53 8.34 11.04
N ILE A 608 22.46 7.41 10.91
CA ILE A 608 23.84 7.67 10.51
C ILE A 608 24.04 6.98 9.16
N GLN A 609 24.31 7.77 8.13
CA GLN A 609 24.75 7.26 6.83
C GLN A 609 26.26 7.49 6.74
N ALA A 610 27.06 6.43 6.60
CA ALA A 610 28.51 6.57 6.58
C ALA A 610 28.95 7.55 5.46
N GLY A 611 29.66 8.62 5.85
CA GLY A 611 30.10 9.70 4.96
C GLY A 611 29.26 10.97 5.02
N LEU A 612 28.15 10.99 5.76
CA LEU A 612 27.33 12.18 6.03
C LEU A 612 27.27 12.49 7.53
N ALA A 613 26.92 13.73 7.84
CA ALA A 613 26.57 14.12 9.20
C ALA A 613 25.24 13.44 9.65
N PRO A 614 25.09 13.11 10.95
CA PRO A 614 23.94 12.37 11.46
C PRO A 614 22.65 13.20 11.40
N ILE A 615 21.52 12.51 11.17
CA ILE A 615 20.17 13.08 11.25
C ILE A 615 19.52 12.58 12.53
N SER A 616 18.80 13.44 13.23
CA SER A 616 18.05 13.05 14.45
C SER A 616 16.59 13.47 14.39
N TYR A 617 15.74 12.69 15.08
CA TYR A 617 14.30 12.91 15.13
C TYR A 617 13.84 13.05 16.58
N ARG A 618 12.79 13.84 16.79
CA ARG A 618 12.09 13.98 18.07
C ARG A 618 10.61 13.72 17.89
N TYR A 619 10.00 13.17 18.93
CA TYR A 619 8.59 12.83 18.96
C TYR A 619 7.89 13.48 20.17
N ASP A 620 6.59 13.72 20.05
CA ASP A 620 5.75 14.06 21.20
C ASP A 620 5.32 12.81 21.97
N ALA A 621 4.56 13.02 23.06
CA ALA A 621 4.07 11.94 23.91
C ALA A 621 2.94 11.09 23.28
N ASN A 622 2.52 11.40 22.05
CA ASN A 622 1.61 10.56 21.27
C ASN A 622 2.36 9.77 20.18
N GLY A 623 3.67 9.99 20.05
CA GLY A 623 4.55 9.39 19.04
C GLY A 623 4.47 10.08 17.68
N ASN A 624 4.01 11.33 17.59
CA ASN A 624 4.09 12.11 16.35
C ASN A 624 5.49 12.72 16.22
N LYS A 625 6.10 12.65 15.03
CA LYS A 625 7.42 13.25 14.78
C LYS A 625 7.31 14.78 14.78
N ILE A 626 7.80 15.42 15.84
CA ILE A 626 7.72 16.87 16.02
C ILE A 626 8.97 17.61 15.56
N ALA A 627 10.13 16.97 15.44
CA ALA A 627 11.30 17.64 14.89
C ALA A 627 12.20 16.68 14.10
N GLU A 628 12.89 17.28 13.14
CA GLU A 628 13.97 16.66 12.38
C GLU A 628 15.14 17.63 12.38
N VAL A 629 16.31 17.15 12.78
CA VAL A 629 17.58 17.88 12.72
C VAL A 629 18.42 17.23 11.63
N ASP A 630 18.68 17.97 10.56
CA ASP A 630 19.49 17.49 9.44
C ASP A 630 20.99 17.50 9.77
N GLY A 631 21.81 17.06 8.80
CA GLY A 631 23.26 17.00 8.96
C GLY A 631 23.96 18.35 9.14
N ASP A 632 23.31 19.47 8.80
CA ASP A 632 23.82 20.83 9.05
C ASP A 632 23.34 21.38 10.42
N GLY A 633 22.62 20.57 11.20
CA GLY A 633 22.02 21.00 12.47
C GLY A 633 20.76 21.84 12.30
N LYS A 634 20.17 21.90 11.09
CA LYS A 634 18.95 22.68 10.84
C LYS A 634 17.72 21.93 11.29
N VAL A 635 16.80 22.65 11.90
CA VAL A 635 15.58 22.09 12.46
C VAL A 635 14.43 22.31 11.50
N THR A 636 13.77 21.23 11.10
CA THR A 636 12.40 21.27 10.59
C THR A 636 11.46 20.93 11.75
N ARG A 637 10.50 21.80 12.04
CA ARG A 637 9.56 21.66 13.16
C ARG A 637 8.16 21.30 12.68
N LYS A 638 7.48 20.41 13.39
CA LYS A 638 6.06 20.10 13.23
C LYS A 638 5.33 20.27 14.56
N VAL A 639 4.13 20.83 14.51
CA VAL A 639 3.24 21.01 15.66
C VAL A 639 1.89 20.38 15.33
N TYR A 640 1.40 19.52 16.21
CA TYR A 640 0.16 18.78 16.03
C TYR A 640 -0.93 19.32 16.96
N ASP A 641 -2.19 19.25 16.53
CA ASP A 641 -3.34 19.59 17.36
C ASP A 641 -3.81 18.40 18.22
N GLY A 642 -4.85 18.62 19.03
CA GLY A 642 -5.37 17.59 19.93
C GLY A 642 -5.94 16.34 19.25
N ASN A 643 -6.26 16.43 17.96
CA ASN A 643 -6.70 15.29 17.16
C ASN A 643 -5.51 14.56 16.51
N GLY A 644 -4.27 14.95 16.82
CA GLY A 644 -3.06 14.39 16.19
C GLY A 644 -2.82 14.88 14.76
N ARG A 645 -3.50 15.95 14.31
CA ARG A 645 -3.37 16.50 12.95
C ARG A 645 -2.30 17.58 12.89
N LEU A 646 -1.58 17.69 11.78
CA LEU A 646 -0.49 18.64 11.61
C LEU A 646 -0.99 20.09 11.52
N ARG A 647 -0.85 20.89 12.58
CA ARG A 647 -1.24 22.31 12.55
C ARG A 647 -0.20 23.20 11.90
N TYR A 648 1.07 23.07 12.28
CA TYR A 648 2.15 23.94 11.78
C TYR A 648 3.33 23.11 11.30
N THR A 649 3.91 23.52 10.18
CA THR A 649 5.27 23.13 9.77
C THR A 649 6.15 24.37 9.72
N VAL A 650 7.36 24.28 10.27
CA VAL A 650 8.38 25.32 10.16
C VAL A 650 9.55 24.76 9.39
N SER A 651 9.91 25.41 8.30
CA SER A 651 11.10 25.08 7.53
C SER A 651 12.38 25.53 8.26
N PRO A 652 13.56 25.05 7.85
CA PRO A 652 14.85 25.58 8.32
C PRO A 652 15.04 27.10 8.22
N LEU A 653 14.30 27.76 7.31
CA LEU A 653 14.29 29.20 7.12
C LEU A 653 13.40 29.96 8.12
N GLY A 654 12.62 29.25 8.94
CA GLY A 654 11.62 29.85 9.81
C GLY A 654 10.28 30.12 9.13
N VAL A 655 10.11 29.75 7.86
CA VAL A 655 8.84 29.89 7.14
C VAL A 655 7.82 28.94 7.76
N VAL A 656 6.68 29.50 8.17
CA VAL A 656 5.61 28.74 8.80
C VAL A 656 4.49 28.49 7.80
N THR A 657 4.13 27.21 7.64
CA THR A 657 2.91 26.79 6.97
C THR A 657 1.92 26.28 8.02
N GLU A 658 0.77 26.92 8.15
CA GLU A 658 -0.36 26.46 8.96
C GLU A 658 -1.37 25.69 8.09
N GLN A 659 -1.83 24.55 8.59
CA GLN A 659 -2.99 23.85 8.05
C GLN A 659 -4.15 23.94 9.04
N ARG A 660 -5.29 24.43 8.55
CA ARG A 660 -6.56 24.42 9.30
C ARG A 660 -7.49 23.40 8.70
N TYR A 661 -8.33 22.86 9.57
CA TYR A 661 -9.16 21.72 9.27
C TYR A 661 -10.64 22.06 9.41
N ASP A 662 -11.46 21.44 8.57
CA ASP A 662 -12.91 21.43 8.77
C ASP A 662 -13.32 20.50 9.92
N ALA A 663 -14.63 20.41 10.19
CA ALA A 663 -15.17 19.55 11.26
C ALA A 663 -14.94 18.05 11.01
N LEU A 664 -14.67 17.65 9.76
CA LEU A 664 -14.33 16.26 9.39
C LEU A 664 -12.83 15.99 9.42
N GLY A 665 -12.00 17.02 9.64
CA GLY A 665 -10.57 16.88 9.78
C GLY A 665 -9.80 16.88 8.47
N ARG A 666 -10.44 17.34 7.39
CA ARG A 666 -9.79 17.58 6.11
C ARG A 666 -9.21 18.98 6.10
N VAL A 667 -8.09 19.18 5.40
CA VAL A 667 -7.49 20.51 5.25
C VAL A 667 -8.48 21.40 4.49
N SER A 668 -8.91 22.50 5.11
CA SER A 668 -9.81 23.47 4.49
C SER A 668 -9.13 24.80 4.18
N GLN A 669 -8.03 25.11 4.87
CA GLN A 669 -7.20 26.28 4.63
C GLN A 669 -5.73 25.94 4.87
N THR A 670 -4.86 26.41 3.97
CA THR A 670 -3.41 26.45 4.18
C THR A 670 -2.98 27.91 4.20
N VAL A 671 -2.28 28.33 5.26
CA VAL A 671 -1.71 29.68 5.38
C VAL A 671 -0.20 29.56 5.36
N VAL A 672 0.47 30.31 4.49
CA VAL A 672 1.92 30.47 4.49
C VAL A 672 2.23 31.87 4.99
N TYR A 673 2.86 31.97 6.15
CA TYR A 673 3.17 33.25 6.78
C TYR A 673 4.38 33.90 6.11
N ALA A 674 4.24 35.18 5.78
CA ALA A 674 5.29 35.97 5.14
C ALA A 674 6.44 36.33 6.09
N SER A 675 6.14 36.43 7.39
CA SER A 675 7.13 36.73 8.42
C SER A 675 7.70 35.43 9.02
N PRO A 676 8.94 35.04 8.70
CA PRO A 676 9.56 33.84 9.28
C PRO A 676 9.83 34.02 10.77
N ILE A 677 9.78 32.92 11.52
CA ILE A 677 10.17 32.91 12.93
C ILE A 677 11.69 32.77 13.09
N ASN A 678 12.23 33.28 14.20
CA ASN A 678 13.65 33.11 14.51
C ASN A 678 13.98 31.66 14.86
N MET A 679 14.87 31.05 14.07
CA MET A 679 15.30 29.66 14.23
C MET A 679 16.56 29.47 15.11
N ALA A 680 17.11 30.55 15.67
CA ALA A 680 18.34 30.49 16.48
C ALA A 680 18.15 29.80 17.84
N ASP A 681 16.96 29.87 18.44
CA ASP A 681 16.63 29.17 19.70
C ASP A 681 16.12 27.76 19.41
N THR A 682 17.04 26.89 18.98
CA THR A 682 16.76 25.49 18.65
C THR A 682 16.22 24.71 19.85
N ALA A 683 16.66 25.01 21.07
CA ALA A 683 16.18 24.36 22.28
C ALA A 683 14.68 24.57 22.48
N SER A 684 14.19 25.81 22.31
CA SER A 684 12.74 26.08 22.41
C SER A 684 11.91 25.42 21.32
N LEU A 685 12.49 25.19 20.14
CA LEU A 685 11.84 24.54 19.00
C LEU A 685 11.82 23.01 19.12
N LEU A 686 12.78 22.42 19.81
CA LEU A 686 12.84 20.97 20.02
C LEU A 686 11.92 20.48 21.15
N GLY A 687 11.46 21.38 22.02
CA GLY A 687 10.53 21.07 23.11
C GLY A 687 9.10 20.75 22.65
N PRO A 688 8.24 20.28 23.57
CA PRO A 688 6.81 20.10 23.29
C PRO A 688 6.15 21.47 23.10
N LEU A 689 5.47 21.64 21.96
CA LEU A 689 4.71 22.85 21.64
C LEU A 689 3.30 22.44 21.25
N THR A 690 2.32 23.14 21.80
CA THR A 690 0.91 23.03 21.40
C THR A 690 0.59 24.07 20.33
N PRO A 691 -0.48 23.93 19.54
CA PRO A 691 -0.90 24.96 18.60
C PRO A 691 -1.04 26.34 19.23
N THR A 692 -1.63 26.41 20.43
CA THR A 692 -1.85 27.67 21.16
C THR A 692 -0.54 28.33 21.58
N THR A 693 0.40 27.56 22.12
CA THR A 693 1.70 28.11 22.54
C THR A 693 2.57 28.49 21.35
N PHE A 694 2.52 27.71 20.26
CA PHE A 694 3.25 28.02 19.03
C PHE A 694 2.73 29.28 18.33
N ALA A 695 1.42 29.48 18.27
CA ALA A 695 0.80 30.63 17.62
C ALA A 695 1.29 31.99 18.16
N THR A 696 1.72 32.06 19.43
CA THR A 696 2.30 33.28 20.03
C THR A 696 3.61 33.74 19.39
N ARG A 697 4.26 32.88 18.59
CA ARG A 697 5.50 33.17 17.86
C ARG A 697 5.26 33.76 16.48
N LEU A 698 4.01 33.77 16.00
CA LEU A 698 3.66 34.20 14.66
C LEU A 698 3.40 35.70 14.62
N THR A 699 3.81 36.34 13.52
CA THR A 699 3.46 37.73 13.20
C THR A 699 2.66 37.71 11.91
N THR A 700 1.39 38.15 11.97
CA THR A 700 0.52 38.22 10.80
C THR A 700 0.93 39.39 9.91
N SER A 701 0.92 39.18 8.59
CA SER A 701 1.20 40.18 7.56
C SER A 701 0.08 40.23 6.53
N ALA A 702 -0.05 41.37 5.84
CA ALA A 702 -0.90 41.47 4.65
C ALA A 702 -0.38 40.61 3.48
N ASP A 703 0.91 40.24 3.51
CA ASP A 703 1.56 39.38 2.51
C ASP A 703 1.38 37.88 2.79
N ASP A 704 0.70 37.51 3.89
CA ASP A 704 0.44 36.10 4.21
C ASP A 704 -0.44 35.47 3.12
N ARG A 705 0.00 34.33 2.58
CA ARG A 705 -0.68 33.67 1.45
C ARG A 705 -1.61 32.59 1.99
N SER A 706 -2.91 32.71 1.73
CA SER A 706 -3.90 31.70 2.10
C SER A 706 -4.43 30.98 0.88
N SER A 707 -4.55 29.65 0.93
CA SER A 707 -5.30 28.88 -0.07
C SER A 707 -6.33 28.00 0.62
N TRP A 708 -7.40 27.66 -0.10
CA TRP A 708 -8.56 26.98 0.47
C TRP A 708 -9.00 25.78 -0.36
N GLN A 709 -9.56 24.80 0.33
CA GLN A 709 -10.14 23.59 -0.24
C GLN A 709 -11.50 23.34 0.40
N PHE A 710 -12.53 23.22 -0.43
CA PHE A 710 -13.90 23.01 0.02
C PHE A 710 -14.45 21.74 -0.62
N HIS A 711 -15.12 20.94 0.21
CA HIS A 711 -15.64 19.65 -0.19
C HIS A 711 -17.17 19.68 -0.27
N ASP A 712 -17.75 18.82 -1.11
CA ASP A 712 -19.19 18.58 -1.15
C ASP A 712 -19.65 17.70 0.04
N GLN A 713 -20.95 17.41 0.10
CA GLN A 713 -21.56 16.55 1.13
C GLN A 713 -21.13 15.08 1.03
N ALA A 714 -20.66 14.60 -0.13
CA ALA A 714 -20.03 13.28 -0.29
C ALA A 714 -18.56 13.29 0.17
N GLY A 715 -18.05 14.46 0.51
CA GLY A 715 -16.69 14.70 0.94
C GLY A 715 -15.63 14.74 -0.15
N ARG A 716 -16.04 14.89 -1.41
CA ARG A 716 -15.17 15.09 -2.57
C ARG A 716 -14.79 16.56 -2.70
N LEU A 717 -13.61 16.86 -3.23
CA LEU A 717 -13.14 18.24 -3.39
C LEU A 717 -13.94 18.98 -4.46
N ALA A 718 -14.80 19.91 -4.07
CA ALA A 718 -15.69 20.63 -4.98
C ALA A 718 -15.14 21.99 -5.45
N LYS A 719 -14.37 22.69 -4.60
CA LYS A 719 -13.75 23.98 -4.95
C LYS A 719 -12.36 24.14 -4.36
N LYS A 720 -11.47 24.78 -5.11
CA LYS A 720 -10.18 25.30 -4.66
C LYS A 720 -10.16 26.82 -4.81
N VAL A 721 -9.52 27.51 -3.88
CA VAL A 721 -9.22 28.94 -4.04
C VAL A 721 -7.73 29.17 -3.79
N ASP A 722 -7.05 29.81 -4.73
CA ASP A 722 -5.63 30.17 -4.60
C ASP A 722 -5.42 31.44 -3.73
N ALA A 723 -4.16 31.87 -3.60
CA ALA A 723 -3.80 33.01 -2.76
C ALA A 723 -4.27 34.36 -3.31
N GLU A 724 -4.50 34.42 -4.62
CA GLU A 724 -5.00 35.57 -5.35
C GLU A 724 -6.54 35.62 -5.38
N GLY A 725 -7.21 34.56 -4.93
CA GLY A 725 -8.67 34.48 -4.81
C GLY A 725 -9.38 33.85 -6.02
N TYR A 726 -8.65 33.32 -7.01
CA TYR A 726 -9.25 32.63 -8.15
C TYR A 726 -9.77 31.27 -7.74
N VAL A 727 -10.96 30.94 -8.26
CA VAL A 727 -11.67 29.70 -7.92
C VAL A 727 -11.52 28.68 -9.03
N THR A 728 -11.19 27.45 -8.66
CA THR A 728 -11.38 26.27 -9.51
C THR A 728 -12.54 25.44 -8.97
N SER A 729 -13.57 25.23 -9.79
CA SER A 729 -14.73 24.38 -9.47
C SER A 729 -14.58 23.00 -10.09
N LEU A 730 -14.88 21.95 -9.33
CA LEU A 730 -14.83 20.55 -9.74
C LEU A 730 -16.21 19.91 -9.58
N ASN A 731 -16.72 19.27 -10.64
CA ASN A 731 -18.03 18.60 -10.61
C ASN A 731 -17.88 17.12 -10.89
N TYR A 732 -18.65 16.29 -10.19
CA TYR A 732 -18.55 14.84 -10.25
C TYR A 732 -19.91 14.20 -10.59
N ASP A 733 -19.88 12.99 -11.14
CA ASP A 733 -21.07 12.16 -11.26
C ASP A 733 -21.35 11.38 -9.95
N GLY A 734 -22.45 10.63 -9.91
CA GLY A 734 -22.82 9.78 -8.76
C GLY A 734 -21.86 8.63 -8.50
N ALA A 735 -21.00 8.26 -9.46
CA ALA A 735 -19.94 7.28 -9.28
C ALA A 735 -18.61 7.91 -8.80
N GLY A 736 -18.59 9.23 -8.54
CA GLY A 736 -17.41 9.94 -8.03
C GLY A 736 -16.39 10.34 -9.09
N ARG A 737 -16.72 10.26 -10.39
CA ARG A 737 -15.81 10.61 -11.49
C ARG A 737 -15.94 12.09 -11.85
N LEU A 738 -14.81 12.76 -12.09
CA LEU A 738 -14.76 14.19 -12.41
C LEU A 738 -15.37 14.45 -13.80
N LEU A 739 -16.53 15.10 -13.87
CA LEU A 739 -17.18 15.47 -15.13
C LEU A 739 -16.65 16.78 -15.71
N SER A 740 -16.27 17.74 -14.86
CA SER A 740 -15.71 19.01 -15.31
C SER A 740 -14.82 19.69 -14.28
N GLU A 741 -13.85 20.43 -14.79
CA GLU A 741 -13.03 21.36 -14.04
C GLU A 741 -13.12 22.74 -14.69
N THR A 742 -13.54 23.75 -13.93
CA THR A 742 -13.65 25.13 -14.41
C THR A 742 -12.75 26.04 -13.59
N HIS A 743 -11.75 26.64 -14.24
CA HIS A 743 -10.96 27.72 -13.67
C HIS A 743 -11.62 29.06 -14.01
N HIS A 744 -12.11 29.76 -12.98
CA HIS A 744 -12.83 31.02 -13.15
C HIS A 744 -11.88 32.19 -13.35
N ALA A 745 -12.21 33.08 -14.28
CA ALA A 745 -11.38 34.23 -14.62
C ALA A 745 -11.55 35.42 -13.68
N THR A 746 -12.58 35.38 -12.82
CA THR A 746 -12.86 36.41 -11.83
C THR A 746 -12.60 35.86 -10.42
N PRO A 747 -11.78 36.52 -9.59
CA PRO A 747 -11.61 36.15 -8.19
C PRO A 747 -12.94 36.16 -7.43
N THR A 748 -13.06 35.33 -6.40
CA THR A 748 -14.25 35.31 -5.56
C THR A 748 -14.41 36.63 -4.78
N ALA A 749 -15.65 37.09 -4.65
CA ALA A 749 -16.01 38.19 -3.76
C ALA A 749 -16.30 37.71 -2.31
N THR A 750 -16.27 36.41 -2.06
CA THR A 750 -16.53 35.83 -0.74
C THR A 750 -15.35 36.11 0.19
N ALA A 751 -15.62 36.66 1.38
CA ALA A 751 -14.64 36.68 2.46
C ALA A 751 -14.45 35.24 2.98
N LEU A 752 -13.31 34.63 2.67
CA LEU A 752 -13.07 33.21 2.92
C LEU A 752 -12.71 32.92 4.37
N GLN A 753 -13.28 31.85 4.91
CA GLN A 753 -12.98 31.31 6.23
C GLN A 753 -12.89 29.78 6.15
N ALA A 754 -12.08 29.17 7.03
CA ALA A 754 -11.87 27.72 7.08
C ALA A 754 -13.15 26.91 7.38
N THR A 755 -14.24 27.56 7.80
CA THR A 755 -15.54 26.97 8.16
C THR A 755 -16.57 26.98 7.05
N LEU A 756 -16.27 27.65 5.93
CA LEU A 756 -17.21 27.74 4.82
C LEU A 756 -17.41 26.37 4.15
N THR A 757 -18.59 26.16 3.59
CA THR A 757 -18.87 25.01 2.71
C THR A 757 -18.63 25.41 1.26
N ALA A 758 -18.48 24.44 0.36
CA ALA A 758 -18.30 24.71 -1.06
C ALA A 758 -19.45 25.55 -1.66
N GLU A 759 -20.68 25.34 -1.21
CA GLU A 759 -21.88 26.05 -1.67
C GLU A 759 -21.84 27.54 -1.30
N SER A 760 -21.22 27.89 -0.18
CA SER A 760 -21.14 29.27 0.30
C SER A 760 -20.10 30.13 -0.42
N VAL A 761 -19.18 29.53 -1.19
CA VAL A 761 -18.20 30.26 -1.99
C VAL A 761 -18.85 30.75 -3.28
N ILE A 762 -19.04 32.06 -3.38
CA ILE A 762 -19.66 32.70 -4.54
C ILE A 762 -18.66 32.72 -5.68
N VAL A 763 -19.09 32.16 -6.80
CA VAL A 763 -18.35 32.18 -8.07
C VAL A 763 -19.01 33.21 -8.98
N VAL A 764 -18.22 34.17 -9.46
CA VAL A 764 -18.67 35.11 -10.49
C VAL A 764 -18.24 34.53 -11.84
N ALA A 765 -19.17 33.85 -12.50
CA ALA A 765 -18.88 33.24 -13.79
C ALA A 765 -18.69 34.31 -14.88
N ASP A 766 -17.59 34.25 -15.61
CA ASP A 766 -17.37 34.97 -16.86
C ASP A 766 -17.21 33.91 -17.95
N THR A 767 -18.33 33.40 -18.47
CA THR A 767 -18.33 32.24 -19.39
C THR A 767 -17.52 32.46 -20.68
N ALA A 768 -17.14 33.69 -21.00
CA ALA A 768 -16.27 34.02 -22.12
C ALA A 768 -14.77 33.87 -21.80
N LYS A 769 -14.39 33.95 -20.51
CA LYS A 769 -12.98 33.84 -20.05
C LYS A 769 -12.72 32.65 -19.14
N ASP A 770 -13.77 32.08 -18.55
CA ASP A 770 -13.70 30.88 -17.73
C ASP A 770 -13.24 29.70 -18.59
N ARG A 771 -12.26 28.97 -18.06
CA ARG A 771 -11.64 27.85 -18.77
C ARG A 771 -12.20 26.56 -18.21
N THR A 772 -13.07 25.91 -18.99
CA THR A 772 -13.70 24.64 -18.59
C THR A 772 -13.14 23.48 -19.40
N THR A 773 -12.65 22.45 -18.72
CA THR A 773 -12.36 21.13 -19.30
C THR A 773 -13.49 20.18 -18.90
N ARG A 774 -13.97 19.34 -19.84
CA ARG A 774 -14.99 18.32 -19.57
C ARG A 774 -14.49 16.92 -19.89
N TYR A 775 -14.89 15.96 -19.07
CA TYR A 775 -14.49 14.56 -19.18
C TYR A 775 -15.72 13.67 -19.35
N PHE A 776 -15.58 12.63 -20.16
CA PHE A 776 -16.61 11.66 -20.46
C PHE A 776 -16.07 10.26 -20.19
N TYR A 777 -16.91 9.38 -19.63
CA TYR A 777 -16.52 8.03 -19.22
C TYR A 777 -17.50 6.99 -19.74
N ASP A 778 -17.02 5.78 -20.02
CA ASP A 778 -17.86 4.60 -20.18
C ASP A 778 -18.40 4.09 -18.83
N ALA A 779 -19.18 3.01 -18.85
CA ALA A 779 -19.73 2.43 -17.62
C ALA A 779 -18.67 1.76 -16.72
N ASP A 780 -17.44 1.54 -17.20
CA ASP A 780 -16.34 1.00 -16.41
C ASP A 780 -15.43 2.09 -15.83
N GLY A 781 -15.76 3.37 -16.06
CA GLY A 781 -14.94 4.49 -15.62
C GLY A 781 -13.72 4.77 -16.48
N LYS A 782 -13.62 4.19 -17.68
CA LYS A 782 -12.58 4.56 -18.65
C LYS A 782 -12.98 5.86 -19.35
N GLN A 783 -12.04 6.81 -19.46
CA GLN A 783 -12.31 8.10 -20.09
C GLN A 783 -12.49 7.93 -21.60
N THR A 784 -13.70 8.07 -22.12
CA THR A 784 -14.02 7.95 -23.56
C THR A 784 -13.86 9.26 -24.31
N GLY A 785 -13.80 10.40 -23.60
CA GLY A 785 -13.47 11.66 -24.24
C GLY A 785 -13.13 12.79 -23.29
N VAL A 786 -12.46 13.81 -23.82
CA VAL A 786 -12.13 15.05 -23.14
C VAL A 786 -12.29 16.24 -24.08
N VAL A 787 -13.04 17.26 -23.64
CA VAL A 787 -13.10 18.56 -24.31
C VAL A 787 -12.21 19.52 -23.53
N ASP A 788 -11.16 20.00 -24.18
CA ASP A 788 -10.24 20.97 -23.56
C ASP A 788 -10.87 22.37 -23.43
N ALA A 789 -10.21 23.26 -22.69
CA ALA A 789 -10.69 24.62 -22.50
C ALA A 789 -10.76 25.47 -23.78
N ALA A 790 -10.09 25.05 -24.87
CA ALA A 790 -10.20 25.69 -26.18
C ALA A 790 -11.39 25.15 -27.01
N GLY A 791 -12.02 24.06 -26.56
CA GLY A 791 -13.19 23.44 -27.16
C GLY A 791 -12.88 22.30 -28.14
N PHE A 792 -11.65 21.80 -28.19
CA PHE A 792 -11.28 20.66 -29.02
C PHE A 792 -11.55 19.34 -28.29
N LEU A 793 -12.11 18.36 -29.00
CA LEU A 793 -12.44 17.05 -28.47
C LEU A 793 -11.34 16.05 -28.80
N THR A 794 -10.93 15.29 -27.78
CA THR A 794 -10.18 14.04 -27.93
C THR A 794 -11.05 12.87 -27.49
N VAL A 795 -11.14 11.82 -28.29
CA VAL A 795 -11.92 10.60 -28.04
C VAL A 795 -10.98 9.40 -27.88
N HIS A 796 -11.34 8.48 -27.00
CA HIS A 796 -10.56 7.27 -26.70
C HIS A 796 -11.42 6.01 -26.86
N ASP A 797 -10.88 5.01 -27.56
CA ASP A 797 -11.49 3.68 -27.66
C ASP A 797 -10.68 2.64 -26.91
N TYR A 798 -11.39 1.72 -26.25
CA TYR A 798 -10.80 0.63 -25.49
C TYR A 798 -11.20 -0.73 -26.07
N ASP A 799 -10.27 -1.69 -26.08
CA ASP A 799 -10.53 -3.08 -26.50
C ASP A 799 -11.28 -3.86 -25.42
N GLY A 800 -11.73 -5.10 -25.63
CA GLY A 800 -12.48 -5.89 -24.64
C GLY A 800 -11.77 -6.14 -23.31
N ALA A 801 -10.44 -5.98 -23.25
CA ALA A 801 -9.64 -6.12 -22.03
C ALA A 801 -9.45 -4.79 -21.27
N GLY A 802 -9.97 -3.66 -21.79
CA GLY A 802 -9.88 -2.35 -21.12
C GLY A 802 -8.64 -1.54 -21.47
N ARG A 803 -7.94 -1.91 -22.55
CA ARG A 803 -6.69 -1.27 -22.99
C ARG A 803 -7.01 -0.20 -24.04
N LEU A 804 -6.35 0.96 -23.93
CA LEU A 804 -6.53 2.06 -24.88
C LEU A 804 -5.95 1.67 -26.23
N VAL A 805 -6.78 1.49 -27.24
CA VAL A 805 -6.34 1.00 -28.56
C VAL A 805 -6.43 2.05 -29.64
N HIS A 806 -7.15 3.14 -29.41
CA HIS A 806 -7.25 4.25 -30.36
C HIS A 806 -7.52 5.57 -29.66
N THR A 807 -6.93 6.63 -30.19
CA THR A 807 -7.23 8.00 -29.82
C THR A 807 -7.47 8.83 -31.07
N VAL A 808 -8.52 9.64 -31.07
CA VAL A 808 -8.80 10.63 -32.12
C VAL A 808 -8.76 12.01 -31.49
N ARG A 809 -7.92 12.90 -32.00
CA ARG A 809 -8.00 14.33 -31.70
C ARG A 809 -8.62 15.04 -32.89
N HIS A 810 -9.82 15.59 -32.68
CA HIS A 810 -10.54 16.27 -33.74
C HIS A 810 -9.91 17.62 -34.07
N ALA A 811 -9.75 17.91 -35.36
CA ALA A 811 -9.24 19.17 -35.86
C ALA A 811 -10.27 20.31 -35.76
N ASN A 812 -11.55 19.95 -35.81
CA ASN A 812 -12.64 20.90 -35.64
C ASN A 812 -13.00 21.05 -34.16
N ALA A 813 -13.27 22.29 -33.74
CA ALA A 813 -13.79 22.53 -32.40
C ALA A 813 -15.23 22.01 -32.28
N THR A 814 -15.58 21.57 -31.08
CA THR A 814 -16.95 21.14 -30.73
C THR A 814 -17.96 22.29 -30.85
N PRO A 815 -19.26 22.01 -31.08
CA PRO A 815 -20.31 23.03 -31.12
C PRO A 815 -20.35 23.85 -29.83
N ALA A 816 -20.10 25.16 -29.93
CA ALA A 816 -19.91 26.03 -28.77
C ALA A 816 -21.11 26.03 -27.81
N ASN A 817 -22.34 25.98 -28.34
CA ASN A 817 -23.58 25.94 -27.57
C ASN A 817 -23.79 24.64 -26.78
N LEU A 818 -23.07 23.56 -27.11
CA LEU A 818 -23.17 22.27 -26.43
C LEU A 818 -22.02 22.02 -25.46
N ARG A 819 -20.98 22.86 -25.45
CA ARG A 819 -19.76 22.60 -24.65
C ARG A 819 -20.05 22.43 -23.16
N GLN A 820 -21.06 23.08 -22.61
CA GLN A 820 -21.37 22.98 -21.18
C GLN A 820 -22.25 21.77 -20.82
N THR A 821 -23.20 21.38 -21.67
CA THR A 821 -24.26 20.42 -21.31
C THR A 821 -24.40 19.23 -22.25
N GLY A 822 -23.84 19.30 -23.46
CA GLY A 822 -23.94 18.24 -24.46
C GLY A 822 -23.32 16.93 -24.00
N GLU A 823 -23.90 15.82 -24.45
CA GLU A 823 -23.30 14.49 -24.34
C GLU A 823 -22.19 14.31 -25.38
N LEU A 824 -21.33 13.31 -25.17
CA LEU A 824 -20.18 13.05 -26.03
C LEU A 824 -20.58 12.96 -27.51
N ALA A 825 -21.62 12.17 -27.83
CA ALA A 825 -22.07 11.97 -29.20
C ALA A 825 -22.51 13.26 -29.92
N ALA A 826 -23.12 14.20 -29.19
CA ALA A 826 -23.55 15.50 -29.76
C ALA A 826 -22.40 16.51 -29.87
N LEU A 827 -21.32 16.30 -29.10
CA LEU A 827 -20.11 17.12 -29.15
C LEU A 827 -19.13 16.65 -30.22
N THR A 828 -19.18 15.38 -30.61
CA THR A 828 -18.31 14.80 -31.65
C THR A 828 -18.49 15.53 -32.98
N PRO A 829 -17.47 16.28 -33.47
CA PRO A 829 -17.53 16.93 -34.77
C PRO A 829 -17.64 15.91 -35.90
N ALA A 830 -18.12 16.35 -37.07
CA ALA A 830 -18.02 15.54 -38.28
C ALA A 830 -16.55 15.22 -38.58
N ALA A 831 -16.28 13.98 -38.99
CA ALA A 831 -14.94 13.52 -39.33
C ALA A 831 -14.27 14.47 -40.32
N HIS A 832 -13.02 14.83 -40.05
CA HIS A 832 -12.25 15.74 -40.87
C HIS A 832 -10.92 15.11 -41.30
N ALA A 833 -10.42 15.46 -42.47
CA ALA A 833 -9.17 14.90 -43.00
C ALA A 833 -7.92 15.25 -42.17
N GLN A 834 -8.01 16.26 -41.30
CA GLN A 834 -6.94 16.66 -40.37
C GLN A 834 -7.12 16.10 -38.96
N ASP A 835 -8.15 15.27 -38.72
CA ASP A 835 -8.28 14.58 -37.44
C ASP A 835 -7.05 13.69 -37.24
N GLN A 836 -6.45 13.78 -36.05
CA GLN A 836 -5.23 13.05 -35.72
C GLN A 836 -5.61 11.74 -35.05
N HIS A 837 -5.23 10.63 -35.68
CA HIS A 837 -5.53 9.30 -35.18
C HIS A 837 -4.27 8.62 -34.65
N SER A 838 -4.34 7.99 -33.50
CA SER A 838 -3.25 7.17 -32.97
C SER A 838 -3.78 5.81 -32.55
N TRP A 839 -3.08 4.75 -32.92
CA TRP A 839 -3.48 3.37 -32.61
C TRP A 839 -2.43 2.66 -31.79
N PHE A 840 -2.87 1.77 -30.91
CA PHE A 840 -2.02 1.00 -30.01
C PHE A 840 -2.35 -0.48 -30.09
N VAL A 841 -1.31 -1.31 -30.14
CA VAL A 841 -1.39 -2.77 -30.23
C VAL A 841 -0.64 -3.38 -29.06
N TYR A 842 -1.29 -4.30 -28.37
CA TYR A 842 -0.76 -4.97 -27.19
C TYR A 842 -0.61 -6.46 -27.41
N ASP A 843 0.34 -7.07 -26.71
CA ASP A 843 0.47 -8.53 -26.64
C ASP A 843 -0.41 -9.14 -25.53
N SER A 844 -0.26 -10.43 -25.27
CA SER A 844 -1.02 -11.17 -24.24
C SER A 844 -0.51 -10.93 -22.81
N GLN A 845 0.55 -10.13 -22.61
CA GLN A 845 0.99 -9.62 -21.31
C GLN A 845 0.57 -8.16 -21.10
N ASP A 846 -0.29 -7.62 -21.96
CA ASP A 846 -0.73 -6.23 -21.94
C ASP A 846 0.39 -5.20 -22.16
N ARG A 847 1.49 -5.61 -22.82
CA ARG A 847 2.61 -4.72 -23.20
C ARG A 847 2.36 -4.12 -24.58
N LEU A 848 2.69 -2.84 -24.76
CA LEU A 848 2.61 -2.16 -26.06
C LEU A 848 3.66 -2.75 -27.01
N VAL A 849 3.22 -3.41 -28.07
CA VAL A 849 4.08 -4.01 -29.12
C VAL A 849 4.03 -3.27 -30.45
N GLY A 850 3.06 -2.38 -30.62
CA GLY A 850 2.96 -1.53 -31.81
C GLY A 850 2.19 -0.24 -31.52
N SER A 851 2.61 0.85 -32.13
CA SER A 851 1.87 2.11 -32.15
C SER A 851 1.90 2.74 -33.55
N ILE A 852 0.81 3.36 -33.96
CA ILE A 852 0.72 4.11 -35.22
C ILE A 852 0.41 5.55 -34.87
N ASP A 853 1.24 6.47 -35.36
CA ASP A 853 1.11 7.90 -35.12
C ASP A 853 0.08 8.56 -36.07
N PRO A 854 -0.30 9.85 -35.85
CA PRO A 854 -1.23 10.57 -36.71
C PRO A 854 -0.86 10.62 -38.19
N GLU A 855 0.42 10.50 -38.52
CA GLU A 855 0.92 10.45 -39.88
C GLU A 855 0.83 9.05 -40.51
N GLY A 856 0.50 8.01 -39.73
CA GLY A 856 0.26 6.64 -40.19
C GLY A 856 1.49 5.72 -40.14
N TYR A 857 2.58 6.15 -39.50
CA TYR A 857 3.80 5.35 -39.39
C TYR A 857 3.74 4.40 -38.20
N LEU A 858 4.06 3.13 -38.45
CA LEU A 858 4.15 2.10 -37.41
C LEU A 858 5.49 2.19 -36.67
N THR A 859 5.43 2.19 -35.34
CA THR A 859 6.55 1.90 -34.45
C THR A 859 6.28 0.57 -33.75
N GLU A 860 7.10 -0.44 -34.02
CA GLU A 860 7.06 -1.76 -33.40
C GLU A 860 8.05 -1.85 -32.25
N VAL A 861 7.61 -2.47 -31.15
CA VAL A 861 8.44 -2.75 -29.97
C VAL A 861 8.48 -4.26 -29.73
N ARG A 862 9.68 -4.82 -29.56
CA ARG A 862 9.86 -6.23 -29.19
C ARG A 862 10.46 -6.34 -27.81
N TYR A 863 10.01 -7.36 -27.07
CA TYR A 863 10.48 -7.66 -25.73
C TYR A 863 11.17 -9.02 -25.68
N ASP A 864 12.14 -9.18 -24.79
CA ASP A 864 12.63 -10.51 -24.40
C ASP A 864 11.67 -11.22 -23.44
N ALA A 865 12.00 -12.47 -23.09
CA ALA A 865 11.25 -13.26 -22.13
C ALA A 865 11.28 -12.66 -20.70
N ALA A 866 12.20 -11.75 -20.39
CA ALA A 866 12.22 -11.01 -19.12
C ALA A 866 11.36 -9.74 -19.14
N GLY A 867 10.69 -9.44 -20.26
CA GLY A 867 9.84 -8.26 -20.41
C GLY A 867 10.57 -6.97 -20.76
N ARG A 868 11.83 -7.04 -21.17
CA ARG A 868 12.66 -5.88 -21.47
C ARG A 868 12.67 -5.59 -22.97
N LYS A 869 12.65 -4.32 -23.37
CA LYS A 869 12.59 -3.88 -24.78
C LYS A 869 13.89 -4.22 -25.51
N VAL A 870 13.92 -5.22 -26.38
CA VAL A 870 15.12 -5.61 -27.15
C VAL A 870 15.23 -4.94 -28.51
N SER A 871 14.13 -4.44 -29.06
CA SER A 871 14.17 -3.64 -30.28
C SER A 871 13.00 -2.67 -30.37
N GLU A 872 13.25 -1.54 -31.04
CA GLU A 872 12.25 -0.58 -31.44
C GLU A 872 12.48 -0.20 -32.91
N THR A 873 11.50 -0.48 -33.76
CA THR A 873 11.59 -0.24 -35.20
C THR A 873 10.51 0.74 -35.64
N ARG A 874 10.90 1.92 -36.13
CA ARG A 874 10.01 2.84 -36.83
C ARG A 874 10.11 2.59 -38.33
N TYR A 875 9.00 2.17 -38.93
CA TYR A 875 8.92 1.88 -40.37
C TYR A 875 8.86 3.16 -41.19
N ALA A 876 9.57 3.19 -42.32
CA ALA A 876 9.56 4.30 -43.28
C ALA A 876 8.35 4.27 -44.20
N ASN A 877 7.71 3.10 -44.35
CA ASN A 877 6.45 2.95 -45.05
C ASN A 877 5.27 3.07 -44.07
N LEU A 878 4.14 3.60 -44.55
CA LEU A 878 2.89 3.65 -43.78
C LEU A 878 2.40 2.22 -43.45
N ALA A 879 1.74 2.05 -42.30
CA ALA A 879 1.13 0.78 -41.92
C ALA A 879 0.13 0.29 -42.99
N GLN A 880 0.10 -1.01 -43.28
CA GLN A 880 -0.77 -1.62 -44.30
C GLN A 880 -1.38 -2.92 -43.78
N PRO A 881 -2.72 -3.10 -43.79
CA PRO A 881 -3.71 -2.10 -44.20
C PRO A 881 -3.78 -0.96 -43.19
N ALA A 882 -4.25 0.21 -43.64
CA ALA A 882 -4.54 1.31 -42.74
C ALA A 882 -5.55 0.85 -41.67
N PRO A 883 -5.32 1.11 -40.37
CA PRO A 883 -6.24 0.70 -39.33
C PRO A 883 -7.61 1.36 -39.53
N ALA A 884 -8.68 0.57 -39.45
CA ALA A 884 -10.05 1.09 -39.53
C ALA A 884 -10.56 1.52 -38.14
N VAL A 885 -11.39 2.56 -38.11
CA VAL A 885 -12.14 2.98 -36.92
C VAL A 885 -13.31 2.00 -36.71
N GLY A 886 -13.49 1.49 -35.48
CA GLY A 886 -14.67 0.70 -35.09
C GLY A 886 -14.78 -0.74 -35.63
N GLY A 887 -13.76 -1.29 -36.30
CA GLY A 887 -13.72 -2.66 -36.81
C GLY A 887 -12.81 -3.62 -36.02
N ILE A 888 -12.80 -4.91 -36.41
CA ILE A 888 -11.81 -5.88 -35.89
C ILE A 888 -10.41 -5.35 -36.21
N ARG A 889 -9.61 -5.15 -35.17
CA ARG A 889 -8.30 -4.54 -35.32
C ARG A 889 -7.32 -5.58 -35.88
N PRO A 890 -6.56 -5.25 -36.95
CA PRO A 890 -5.54 -6.14 -37.49
C PRO A 890 -4.48 -6.45 -36.42
N THR A 891 -3.91 -7.65 -36.49
CA THR A 891 -2.78 -8.02 -35.62
C THR A 891 -1.56 -7.17 -35.98
N LEU A 892 -0.58 -7.06 -35.07
CA LEU A 892 0.69 -6.39 -35.38
C LEU A 892 1.32 -6.94 -36.67
N ALA A 893 1.28 -8.25 -36.87
CA ALA A 893 1.80 -8.90 -38.07
C ALA A 893 1.08 -8.43 -39.35
N ALA A 894 -0.22 -8.18 -39.27
CA ALA A 894 -1.01 -7.68 -40.39
C ALA A 894 -0.80 -6.19 -40.65
N LEU A 895 -0.30 -5.40 -39.69
CA LEU A 895 -0.03 -3.96 -39.83
C LEU A 895 1.36 -3.64 -40.38
N ARG A 896 2.29 -4.60 -40.32
CA ARG A 896 3.69 -4.42 -40.75
C ARG A 896 3.76 -4.13 -42.25
N PRO A 897 4.31 -2.98 -42.67
CA PRO A 897 4.57 -2.73 -44.07
C PRO A 897 5.74 -3.58 -44.58
N ALA A 898 5.92 -3.60 -45.91
CA ALA A 898 7.13 -4.18 -46.50
C ALA A 898 8.37 -3.43 -45.98
N ALA A 899 9.41 -4.20 -45.64
CA ALA A 899 10.68 -3.66 -45.14
C ALA A 899 11.28 -2.65 -46.14
N HIS A 900 11.84 -1.57 -45.61
CA HIS A 900 12.45 -0.49 -46.38
C HIS A 900 13.85 -0.18 -45.87
N ALA A 901 14.72 0.34 -46.74
CA ALA A 901 16.10 0.70 -46.36
C ALA A 901 16.18 1.84 -45.34
N GLU A 902 15.13 2.67 -45.27
CA GLU A 902 15.02 3.78 -44.32
C GLU A 902 14.30 3.40 -43.01
N ASP A 903 13.95 2.12 -42.81
CA ASP A 903 13.40 1.66 -41.53
C ASP A 903 14.44 1.89 -40.43
N ARG A 904 14.04 2.56 -39.36
CA ARG A 904 14.94 2.93 -38.26
C ARG A 904 14.75 1.96 -37.10
N SER A 905 15.71 1.05 -36.94
CA SER A 905 15.72 0.07 -35.85
C SER A 905 16.77 0.44 -34.80
N THR A 906 16.36 0.48 -33.53
CA THR A 906 17.26 0.55 -32.39
C THR A 906 17.21 -0.77 -31.63
N LEU A 907 18.37 -1.38 -31.39
CA LEU A 907 18.49 -2.66 -30.68
C LEU A 907 19.06 -2.44 -29.28
N TYR A 908 18.60 -3.23 -28.31
CA TYR A 908 19.05 -3.15 -26.93
C TYR A 908 19.45 -4.53 -26.41
N SER A 909 20.57 -4.61 -25.67
CA SER A 909 20.89 -5.73 -24.78
C SER A 909 20.89 -5.26 -23.34
N TYR A 910 20.78 -6.21 -22.40
CA TYR A 910 20.70 -5.91 -20.98
C TYR A 910 21.64 -6.78 -20.16
N THR A 911 22.11 -6.23 -19.04
CA THR A 911 22.80 -7.00 -17.99
C THR A 911 21.82 -7.99 -17.34
N ALA A 912 22.36 -8.92 -16.54
CA ALA A 912 21.51 -9.80 -15.72
C ALA A 912 20.61 -9.03 -14.75
N ARG A 913 21.01 -7.82 -14.31
CA ARG A 913 20.18 -6.95 -13.43
C ARG A 913 19.12 -6.15 -14.19
N GLY A 914 19.14 -6.16 -15.52
CA GLY A 914 18.21 -5.41 -16.35
C GLY A 914 18.65 -3.97 -16.67
N GLU A 915 19.90 -3.61 -16.38
CA GLU A 915 20.48 -2.35 -16.88
C GLU A 915 20.78 -2.48 -18.38
N ILE A 916 20.67 -1.41 -19.18
CA ILE A 916 21.03 -1.46 -20.61
C ILE A 916 22.52 -1.76 -20.71
N ASP A 917 22.91 -2.85 -21.37
CA ASP A 917 24.30 -3.24 -21.62
C ASP A 917 24.79 -2.65 -22.94
N THR A 918 24.00 -2.80 -24.01
CA THR A 918 24.27 -2.16 -25.30
C THR A 918 23.04 -1.56 -25.94
N GLU A 919 23.26 -0.53 -26.74
CA GLU A 919 22.27 0.13 -27.59
C GLU A 919 22.89 0.33 -28.97
N THR A 920 22.28 -0.26 -30.00
CA THR A 920 22.70 -0.09 -31.41
C THR A 920 21.67 0.77 -32.11
N ALA A 921 22.05 1.99 -32.48
CA ALA A 921 21.20 2.91 -33.23
C ALA A 921 21.01 2.46 -34.68
N ALA A 922 20.04 3.08 -35.37
CA ALA A 922 19.68 2.75 -36.75
C ALA A 922 20.81 2.93 -37.78
N ASP A 923 21.78 3.80 -37.49
CA ASP A 923 22.97 4.02 -38.34
C ASP A 923 24.12 3.03 -38.05
N GLY A 924 23.89 2.05 -37.16
CA GLY A 924 24.88 1.07 -36.72
C GLY A 924 25.78 1.56 -35.58
N THR A 925 25.59 2.78 -35.08
CA THR A 925 26.35 3.28 -33.92
C THR A 925 26.04 2.43 -32.69
N LEU A 926 27.06 1.77 -32.15
CA LEU A 926 26.97 0.94 -30.96
C LEU A 926 27.40 1.74 -29.74
N THR A 927 26.52 1.84 -28.75
CA THR A 927 26.82 2.36 -27.42
C THR A 927 26.82 1.22 -26.40
N ARG A 928 27.93 1.04 -25.67
CA ARG A 928 28.09 0.08 -24.57
C ARG A 928 28.11 0.79 -23.23
N TYR A 929 27.43 0.21 -22.25
CA TYR A 929 27.31 0.74 -20.89
C TYR A 929 27.86 -0.28 -19.89
N THR A 930 28.68 0.17 -18.93
CA THR A 930 29.15 -0.70 -17.84
C THR A 930 28.80 -0.10 -16.50
N TYR A 931 28.39 -0.93 -15.54
CA TYR A 931 27.92 -0.49 -14.23
C TYR A 931 28.77 -1.08 -13.10
N ASN A 932 28.75 -0.44 -11.93
CA ASN A 932 29.29 -1.04 -10.72
C ASN A 932 28.29 -2.02 -10.07
N ALA A 933 28.66 -2.59 -8.93
CA ALA A 933 27.79 -3.49 -8.17
C ALA A 933 26.48 -2.81 -7.73
N ALA A 934 26.51 -1.51 -7.42
CA ALA A 934 25.34 -0.73 -7.01
C ALA A 934 24.46 -0.26 -8.18
N GLY A 935 24.72 -0.71 -9.42
CA GLY A 935 23.96 -0.35 -10.61
C GLY A 935 24.21 1.06 -11.15
N GLN A 936 25.32 1.69 -10.77
CA GLN A 936 25.69 3.04 -11.21
C GLN A 936 26.56 2.97 -12.46
N LEU A 937 26.30 3.84 -13.44
CA LEU A 937 26.97 3.85 -14.75
C LEU A 937 28.44 4.28 -14.63
N LEU A 938 29.38 3.35 -14.77
CA LEU A 938 30.82 3.62 -14.75
C LEU A 938 31.37 4.07 -16.09
N ARG A 939 30.86 3.54 -17.20
CA ARG A 939 31.40 3.81 -18.54
C ARG A 939 30.30 3.85 -19.58
N LYS A 940 30.36 4.84 -20.47
CA LYS A 940 29.58 4.90 -21.71
C LYS A 940 30.54 4.94 -22.89
N THR A 941 30.47 3.98 -23.79
CA THR A 941 31.37 3.85 -24.94
C THR A 941 30.58 3.83 -26.23
N THR A 942 30.78 4.81 -27.11
CA THR A 942 30.11 4.92 -28.41
C THR A 942 31.12 4.72 -29.54
N ALA A 943 30.79 3.87 -30.51
CA ALA A 943 31.62 3.61 -31.69
C ALA A 943 30.75 3.40 -32.95
N ALA A 944 31.16 3.97 -34.07
CA ALA A 944 30.52 3.77 -35.37
C ALA A 944 31.30 2.71 -36.17
N ASN A 945 30.88 1.43 -36.09
CA ASN A 945 31.35 0.29 -36.90
C ASN A 945 32.87 0.02 -37.04
N ASP A 946 33.74 0.76 -36.35
CA ASP A 946 35.19 0.60 -36.29
C ASP A 946 35.70 0.87 -34.87
N ALA A 947 36.53 -0.03 -34.33
CA ALA A 947 37.20 0.13 -33.03
C ALA A 947 38.18 1.31 -33.01
N ALA A 948 38.60 1.81 -34.18
CA ALA A 948 39.54 2.93 -34.30
C ALA A 948 38.94 4.30 -33.94
N GLN A 949 37.61 4.48 -33.98
CA GLN A 949 36.92 5.75 -33.66
C GLN A 949 36.02 5.64 -32.42
N GLN A 950 36.49 4.94 -31.40
CA GLN A 950 35.77 4.73 -30.15
C GLN A 950 35.87 5.94 -29.20
N ARG A 951 34.73 6.46 -28.74
CA ARG A 951 34.65 7.51 -27.70
C ARG A 951 34.08 6.94 -26.40
N SER A 952 34.85 7.01 -25.32
CA SER A 952 34.43 6.48 -24.00
C SER A 952 34.41 7.57 -22.93
N LEU A 953 33.31 7.72 -22.21
CA LEU A 953 33.21 8.53 -20.99
C LEU A 953 33.25 7.62 -19.77
N LEU A 954 34.01 8.00 -18.74
CA LEU A 954 34.03 7.30 -17.44
C LEU A 954 33.46 8.20 -16.34
N THR A 955 32.73 7.60 -15.41
CA THR A 955 32.13 8.27 -14.25
C THR A 955 32.50 7.53 -12.97
N ASP A 956 33.07 8.26 -12.01
CA ASP A 956 33.38 7.74 -10.68
C ASP A 956 32.35 8.24 -9.67
N TYR A 957 32.08 7.40 -8.67
CA TYR A 957 31.16 7.68 -7.58
C TYR A 957 31.84 7.52 -6.23
N ASP A 958 31.37 8.27 -5.23
CA ASP A 958 31.69 7.96 -3.83
C ASP A 958 30.74 6.89 -3.25
N ASN A 959 30.96 6.49 -2.00
CA ASN A 959 30.12 5.50 -1.30
C ASN A 959 28.69 6.00 -0.99
N LEU A 960 28.39 7.27 -1.24
CA LEU A 960 27.03 7.82 -1.17
C LEU A 960 26.34 7.80 -2.54
N GLY A 961 27.07 7.40 -3.60
CA GLY A 961 26.57 7.33 -4.96
C GLY A 961 26.57 8.66 -5.70
N ARG A 962 27.33 9.65 -5.22
CA ARG A 962 27.46 10.96 -5.85
C ARG A 962 28.61 10.92 -6.84
N VAL A 963 28.45 11.55 -8.00
CA VAL A 963 29.49 11.62 -9.03
C VAL A 963 30.66 12.47 -8.53
N THR A 964 31.86 11.91 -8.44
CA THR A 964 33.08 12.62 -7.99
C THR A 964 33.99 13.00 -9.15
N ARG A 965 33.91 12.28 -10.26
CA ARG A 965 34.73 12.54 -11.46
C ARG A 965 34.03 12.06 -12.72
N GLU A 966 34.16 12.83 -13.79
CA GLU A 966 33.79 12.44 -15.16
C GLU A 966 35.02 12.62 -16.06
N LEU A 967 35.53 11.54 -16.63
CA LEU A 967 36.63 11.59 -17.59
C LEU A 967 36.06 11.66 -19.01
N SER A 968 36.44 12.70 -19.74
CA SER A 968 35.99 12.90 -21.13
C SER A 968 36.52 11.81 -22.08
N ALA A 969 35.90 11.72 -23.26
CA ALA A 969 36.34 10.82 -24.34
C ALA A 969 37.82 10.99 -24.70
N GLN A 970 38.31 12.23 -24.73
CA GLN A 970 39.71 12.53 -25.01
C GLN A 970 40.64 11.99 -23.92
N GLY A 971 40.25 12.13 -22.65
CA GLY A 971 41.01 11.62 -21.53
C GLY A 971 41.16 10.10 -21.59
N VAL A 972 40.06 9.39 -21.84
CA VAL A 972 40.08 7.93 -21.98
C VAL A 972 40.92 7.50 -23.19
N LEU A 973 40.79 8.16 -24.35
CA LEU A 973 41.61 7.90 -25.53
C LEU A 973 43.10 7.96 -25.19
N LEU A 974 43.53 9.04 -24.52
CA LEU A 974 44.93 9.28 -24.18
C LEU A 974 45.48 8.39 -23.07
N THR A 975 44.65 7.74 -22.26
CA THR A 975 45.13 6.91 -21.13
C THR A 975 44.87 5.42 -21.28
N GLU A 976 44.03 5.01 -22.23
CA GLU A 976 43.61 3.59 -22.40
C GLU A 976 43.76 3.05 -23.83
N GLN A 977 43.92 3.87 -24.87
CA GLN A 977 43.99 3.40 -26.26
C GLN A 977 45.38 3.61 -26.88
N ASP A 978 45.76 2.82 -27.88
CA ASP A 978 47.09 2.95 -28.53
C ASP A 978 47.00 3.07 -30.06
N ASN A 979 45.87 3.59 -30.56
CA ASN A 979 45.65 3.84 -31.98
C ASN A 979 46.40 5.09 -32.49
N ALA A 980 46.42 5.30 -33.80
CA ALA A 980 47.14 6.40 -34.44
C ALA A 980 46.72 7.78 -33.92
N GLU A 981 45.42 7.97 -33.61
CA GLU A 981 44.90 9.22 -33.05
C GLU A 981 45.46 9.49 -31.64
N ALA A 982 45.41 8.49 -30.75
CA ALA A 982 45.97 8.58 -29.40
C ALA A 982 47.49 8.82 -29.43
N GLN A 983 48.22 8.14 -30.32
CA GLN A 983 49.66 8.31 -30.48
C GLN A 983 50.02 9.70 -30.99
N ALA A 984 49.34 10.19 -32.03
CA ALA A 984 49.55 11.52 -32.59
C ALA A 984 49.26 12.61 -31.56
N GLU A 985 48.18 12.47 -30.80
CA GLU A 985 47.81 13.45 -29.79
C GLU A 985 48.74 13.40 -28.56
N ARG A 986 49.17 12.21 -28.09
CA ARG A 986 50.23 12.10 -27.06
C ARG A 986 51.52 12.75 -27.52
N GLN A 987 51.92 12.52 -28.77
CA GLN A 987 53.11 13.15 -29.36
C GLN A 987 52.98 14.67 -29.36
N ARG A 988 51.82 15.19 -29.79
CA ARG A 988 51.51 16.63 -29.79
C ARG A 988 51.59 17.22 -28.38
N LEU A 989 51.16 16.46 -27.37
CA LEU A 989 51.19 16.84 -25.96
C LEU A 989 52.56 16.58 -25.28
N GLY A 990 53.55 16.02 -25.98
CA GLY A 990 54.89 15.76 -25.46
C GLY A 990 55.01 14.52 -24.56
N TYR A 991 54.06 13.60 -24.63
CA TYR A 991 54.08 12.33 -23.91
C TYR A 991 54.63 11.18 -24.78
N PRO A 992 55.11 10.08 -24.17
CA PRO A 992 55.39 8.84 -24.89
C PRO A 992 54.19 8.42 -25.75
N THR A 993 54.42 8.11 -27.02
CA THR A 993 53.36 7.77 -27.98
C THR A 993 52.71 6.43 -27.65
N ALA A 994 53.51 5.41 -27.35
CA ALA A 994 53.05 4.09 -26.95
C ALA A 994 52.48 4.09 -25.53
N LEU A 995 51.26 3.57 -25.36
CA LEU A 995 50.54 3.46 -24.09
C LEU A 995 51.34 2.71 -23.02
N ALA A 996 52.06 1.65 -23.42
CA ALA A 996 52.90 0.86 -22.52
C ALA A 996 54.08 1.65 -21.93
N SER A 997 54.50 2.72 -22.59
CA SER A 997 55.61 3.58 -22.17
C SER A 997 55.16 4.75 -21.28
N LEU A 998 53.85 4.94 -21.06
CA LEU A 998 53.35 5.93 -20.11
C LEU A 998 53.53 5.43 -18.67
N SER A 999 54.30 6.19 -17.88
CA SER A 999 54.39 5.98 -16.44
C SER A 999 53.03 6.20 -15.75
N PRO A 1000 52.79 5.62 -14.55
CA PRO A 1000 51.58 5.88 -13.77
C PRO A 1000 51.34 7.38 -13.53
N ALA A 1001 52.40 8.14 -13.22
CA ALA A 1001 52.30 9.59 -13.01
C ALA A 1001 51.87 10.34 -14.29
N GLN A 1002 52.37 9.95 -15.46
CA GLN A 1002 51.94 10.53 -16.74
C GLN A 1002 50.47 10.20 -17.05
N LYS A 1003 50.01 8.98 -16.75
CA LYS A 1003 48.59 8.61 -16.89
C LYS A 1003 47.70 9.45 -15.97
N THR A 1004 48.07 9.60 -14.70
CA THR A 1004 47.34 10.46 -13.75
C THR A 1004 47.29 11.91 -14.23
N ALA A 1005 48.40 12.45 -14.74
CA ALA A 1005 48.44 13.82 -15.27
C ALA A 1005 47.52 14.00 -16.49
N LEU A 1006 47.53 13.04 -17.44
CA LEU A 1006 46.63 13.04 -18.60
C LEU A 1006 45.16 12.94 -18.17
N GLN A 1007 44.84 12.06 -17.21
CA GLN A 1007 43.48 11.94 -16.69
C GLN A 1007 43.01 13.23 -16.03
N ALA A 1008 43.86 13.86 -15.21
CA ALA A 1008 43.54 15.13 -14.56
C ALA A 1008 43.30 16.27 -15.57
N ALA A 1009 44.11 16.33 -16.64
CA ALA A 1009 43.98 17.33 -17.70
C ALA A 1009 42.73 17.17 -18.60
N HIS A 1010 41.95 16.10 -18.41
CA HIS A 1010 40.79 15.76 -19.23
C HIS A 1010 39.57 15.31 -18.43
N ALA A 1011 39.58 15.50 -17.11
CA ALA A 1011 38.48 15.14 -16.21
C ALA A 1011 37.79 16.37 -15.64
N THR A 1012 36.47 16.28 -15.48
CA THR A 1012 35.72 17.17 -14.59
C THR A 1012 35.63 16.49 -13.23
N THR A 1013 35.98 17.19 -12.15
CA THR A 1013 35.88 16.67 -10.77
C THR A 1013 34.85 17.43 -9.97
N TYR A 1014 34.24 16.76 -9.01
CA TYR A 1014 33.20 17.31 -8.15
C TYR A 1014 33.53 17.06 -6.68
N ALA A 1015 33.32 18.06 -5.84
CA ALA A 1015 33.46 17.94 -4.40
C ALA A 1015 32.13 18.27 -3.71
N TYR A 1016 31.90 17.65 -2.57
CA TYR A 1016 30.68 17.78 -1.79
C TYR A 1016 31.00 18.09 -0.32
N ASP A 1017 30.09 18.77 0.35
CA ASP A 1017 30.16 18.93 1.81
C ASP A 1017 29.60 17.71 2.56
N THR A 1018 29.67 17.77 3.89
CA THR A 1018 29.20 16.74 4.82
C THR A 1018 27.67 16.62 4.90
N ALA A 1019 26.94 17.59 4.35
CA ALA A 1019 25.49 17.57 4.25
C ALA A 1019 24.98 17.05 2.90
N GLY A 1020 25.89 16.68 1.99
CA GLY A 1020 25.53 16.08 0.70
C GLY A 1020 25.57 17.02 -0.50
N ARG A 1021 25.82 18.32 -0.30
CA ARG A 1021 25.68 19.35 -1.34
C ARG A 1021 26.97 19.53 -2.13
N ARG A 1022 26.87 19.81 -3.43
CA ARG A 1022 28.04 20.01 -4.31
C ARG A 1022 28.65 21.38 -4.06
N ILE A 1023 29.91 21.45 -3.65
CA ILE A 1023 30.61 22.71 -3.37
C ILE A 1023 31.55 23.15 -4.50
N ASN A 1024 32.11 22.20 -5.27
CA ASN A 1024 32.99 22.50 -6.40
C ASN A 1024 32.66 21.63 -7.61
N SER A 1025 32.87 22.21 -8.80
CA SER A 1025 33.04 21.50 -10.06
C SER A 1025 34.27 22.08 -10.77
N THR A 1026 35.30 21.27 -11.01
CA THR A 1026 36.53 21.72 -11.68
C THR A 1026 36.63 21.02 -13.02
N ASP A 1027 36.65 21.77 -14.11
CA ASP A 1027 36.81 21.22 -15.45
C ASP A 1027 38.26 20.75 -15.72
N ALA A 1028 38.44 20.09 -16.85
CA ALA A 1028 39.71 19.56 -17.35
C ALA A 1028 40.84 20.61 -17.49
N ARG A 1029 40.51 21.90 -17.66
CA ARG A 1029 41.49 23.00 -17.77
C ARG A 1029 41.85 23.60 -16.42
N GLY A 1030 41.34 23.04 -15.32
CA GLY A 1030 41.49 23.58 -13.97
C GLY A 1030 40.54 24.74 -13.67
N ASN A 1031 39.57 25.01 -14.55
CA ASN A 1031 38.58 26.05 -14.32
C ASN A 1031 37.58 25.54 -13.27
N THR A 1032 37.61 26.12 -12.08
CA THR A 1032 36.71 25.74 -10.99
C THR A 1032 35.47 26.63 -10.96
N THR A 1033 34.31 26.00 -11.02
CA THR A 1033 33.02 26.56 -10.62
C THR A 1033 32.76 26.20 -9.15
N ARG A 1034 32.51 27.21 -8.31
CA ARG A 1034 32.22 27.04 -6.88
C ARG A 1034 30.76 27.34 -6.58
N HIS A 1035 30.17 26.52 -5.73
CA HIS A 1035 28.79 26.67 -5.27
C HIS A 1035 28.80 27.02 -3.79
N TYR A 1036 28.13 28.11 -3.44
CA TYR A 1036 28.01 28.57 -2.07
C TYR A 1036 26.55 28.51 -1.65
N TYR A 1037 26.32 27.89 -0.50
CA TYR A 1037 25.01 27.77 0.09
C TYR A 1037 24.85 28.78 1.21
N ASP A 1038 23.64 29.33 1.38
CA ASP A 1038 23.36 30.21 2.50
C ASP A 1038 23.20 29.42 3.82
N ALA A 1039 22.94 30.15 4.90
CA ALA A 1039 22.74 29.58 6.22
C ALA A 1039 21.49 28.67 6.31
N ALA A 1040 20.65 28.58 5.28
CA ALA A 1040 19.52 27.67 5.22
C ALA A 1040 19.74 26.50 4.24
N GLY A 1041 20.93 26.40 3.64
CA GLY A 1041 21.29 25.35 2.72
C GLY A 1041 20.79 25.54 1.29
N GLN A 1042 20.26 26.72 0.94
CA GLN A 1042 19.86 27.05 -0.42
C GLN A 1042 21.05 27.53 -1.24
N LEU A 1043 21.09 27.20 -2.54
CA LEU A 1043 22.19 27.62 -3.43
C LEU A 1043 22.14 29.14 -3.64
N ARG A 1044 23.09 29.87 -3.05
CA ARG A 1044 23.10 31.33 -3.09
C ARG A 1044 23.94 31.90 -4.23
N TYR A 1045 25.12 31.34 -4.42
CA TYR A 1045 26.07 31.81 -5.44
C TYR A 1045 26.65 30.63 -6.21
N THR A 1046 26.74 30.80 -7.52
CA THR A 1046 27.61 29.99 -8.38
C THR A 1046 28.64 30.91 -9.00
N VAL A 1047 29.92 30.70 -8.66
CA VAL A 1047 31.04 31.48 -9.19
C VAL A 1047 31.73 30.64 -10.23
N ASN A 1048 31.70 31.03 -11.50
CA ASN A 1048 32.42 30.31 -12.55
C ASN A 1048 33.92 30.62 -12.51
N ALA A 1049 34.70 29.98 -13.37
CA ALA A 1049 36.16 30.12 -13.34
C ALA A 1049 36.71 31.47 -13.82
N LEU A 1050 35.90 32.28 -14.51
CA LEU A 1050 36.23 33.66 -14.87
C LEU A 1050 35.96 34.62 -13.70
N GLY A 1051 35.42 34.12 -12.59
CA GLY A 1051 35.00 34.92 -11.44
C GLY A 1051 33.62 35.55 -11.62
N GLU A 1052 32.88 35.21 -12.69
CA GLU A 1052 31.52 35.69 -12.88
C GLU A 1052 30.60 35.02 -11.86
N VAL A 1053 29.73 35.81 -11.25
CA VAL A 1053 28.91 35.38 -10.12
C VAL A 1053 27.46 35.34 -10.54
N ARG A 1054 26.91 34.13 -10.66
CA ARG A 1054 25.46 33.94 -10.71
C ARG A 1054 24.91 33.91 -9.28
N GLN A 1055 24.18 34.93 -8.91
CA GLN A 1055 23.48 35.04 -7.63
C GLN A 1055 22.00 34.67 -7.79
N LEU A 1056 21.50 33.86 -6.86
CA LEU A 1056 20.07 33.58 -6.69
C LEU A 1056 19.56 34.31 -5.46
N ASP A 1057 18.58 35.18 -5.66
CA ASP A 1057 17.83 35.80 -4.57
C ASP A 1057 16.52 35.04 -4.35
N TYR A 1058 16.26 34.74 -3.09
CA TYR A 1058 15.08 34.03 -2.66
C TYR A 1058 14.10 35.00 -1.97
N THR A 1059 12.80 34.78 -2.17
CA THR A 1059 11.76 35.40 -1.34
C THR A 1059 11.88 34.90 0.09
N ALA A 1060 11.18 35.56 1.03
CA ALA A 1060 11.03 35.05 2.39
C ALA A 1060 10.43 33.62 2.41
N PHE A 1061 9.70 33.21 1.36
CA PHE A 1061 9.11 31.88 1.21
C PHE A 1061 10.08 30.82 0.64
N GLY A 1062 11.32 31.20 0.31
CA GLY A 1062 12.32 30.31 -0.28
C GLY A 1062 12.18 30.09 -1.79
N GLU A 1063 11.38 30.91 -2.48
CA GLU A 1063 11.20 30.88 -3.94
C GLU A 1063 12.25 31.77 -4.61
N VAL A 1064 12.81 31.39 -5.76
CA VAL A 1064 13.73 32.28 -6.49
C VAL A 1064 12.94 33.47 -7.05
N CYS A 1065 13.23 34.68 -6.58
CA CYS A 1065 12.59 35.91 -7.07
C CYS A 1065 13.45 36.66 -8.08
N ARG A 1066 14.78 36.50 -8.03
CA ARG A 1066 15.71 37.16 -8.93
C ARG A 1066 16.93 36.30 -9.17
N THR A 1067 17.40 36.31 -10.41
CA THR A 1067 18.72 35.81 -10.79
C THR A 1067 19.54 36.99 -11.29
N THR A 1068 20.72 37.20 -10.72
CA THR A 1068 21.70 38.19 -11.20
C THR A 1068 22.90 37.42 -11.75
N VAL A 1069 23.36 37.76 -12.96
CA VAL A 1069 24.50 37.12 -13.64
C VAL A 1069 25.59 38.15 -13.87
#